data_AF-A0A3N9MYC5-F1
#
_entry.id   AF-A0A3N9MYC5-F1
#
_cell.length_a   1.000
_cell.length_b   1.000
_cell.length_c   1.000
_cell.angle_alpha   90.00
_cell.angle_beta   90.00
_cell.angle_gamma   90.00
#
_symmetry.space_group_name_H-M   'P 1'
#
loop_
_entity.id
_entity.type
_entity.pdbx_description
1 polymer ?
#
loop_
_entity_poly.entity_id
_entity_poly.type
_entity_poly.pdbx_seq_one_letter_code
_entity_poly.pdbx_strand_id
1 'polypeptide(L)'
;MIKKINNFFWIFLLGALIVFNSIDVSSARENPTMRGNKLPKVTAAMTSQSMANIGNWGYWFWAEGITAHDPYTDGSGGFYPRGTAGAIYMDGLVWGGIVVGDPDASKTALRVGGNTYSSGTQPGWWGSDPNDEKARIYRIRDDVFSLTSAMVVQDAAELNNVPTLQVTDQMTSDIINQYREDWAKWPVDLGAPYYDVNENGVYDPVLDDSNPPMPIKPVYDGSGNLTAGGDYPGLAQADQVVFFVINDNNLGKTTGLYGSVPIGIECQTTVWAYNQPENSLGQIVFKKYKVINKSAFVIDSMYFSQWSDPDLGDYGNDLTGCDTTLSLMFAYNGPPADDQYAAFKLAPPAVGYDFFQGPMVPGSPTDTAVFDLKKVPGYKNLPMTSYGYFGSGTDWTDPDLEEYNGTLQWYNLLRGYAPTDDIQNPTWFVASTGPNAGNPTKFPLSGDPISADGDVDGIEYQAGDRRMLQCTGPFTMNPNDEQEVVVAVLGGLGANNLTSVSDLKSTDNVAQLAYNSLFTVVPKPPVPPKVQASILEDKIVLNWGWDAATVKATEETKIINYEFEGYNVYQLASATSRISDKTTFKIATYDIVNDIRIIYSTKFVPEYSTVVEVPVQYGEDAGVKRTITIEKDYITGRPLYRGTPYYFAVTAYNFDGNLVRDRALESSPTIYSVIPQNPNPGVRLGTEVADEIEVTHSAGVSDGQVVVSVIDPYQVTGHDYRVNFVEDTDTNSATYGEVFYNITDVTDGELVLEKGKQVTNPEEKTQLQLDGLEIVVSGPADIGINLAIDGPYGYYPGHMGYGVTGGARWVSWPTNWGLETMGGSLGNGYSFFGSDVTSKDYVNVAIRFAGCSDFSDTTSEGLMAASKVEYPDRWQKAVVYHRPTYAVQPTLGDVPFTVWDTENNRQLKVAFVEEPRSSGGVPLGNANLIWDMGWDGSDFPAYGGREYMFIINDTYDETYTEYLNGNLDGTYNGVLYASGWGTRGYPYLYDDFEIQIFASHLNFPEDQFTFTAPAAAVENNDLAKVDVEKINVFPNPYYAYNPLESGRFDRFVRFNHLPRKATFRIFSLGGAQVRKLEKDTNSQFFDWNLQNESGLPVASGVYIVHIEMPELGKEKVLKLFVVQSQQVLEYY
;
A
#
# COMPACT_ATOMS: atom_id res chain seq x y z
N MET A 1 12.91 -26.64 -79.55
CA MET A 1 13.44 -25.72 -80.57
C MET A 1 13.47 -24.33 -79.95
N ILE A 2 14.64 -23.86 -79.51
CA ILE A 2 15.44 -22.85 -80.24
C ILE A 2 14.66 -21.53 -80.30
N LYS A 3 14.87 -20.64 -79.31
CA LYS A 3 15.78 -19.47 -79.38
C LYS A 3 15.29 -18.37 -80.33
N LYS A 4 14.88 -17.26 -79.69
CA LYS A 4 15.11 -15.85 -80.04
C LYS A 4 14.48 -15.41 -81.39
N ILE A 5 13.92 -14.20 -81.52
CA ILE A 5 14.63 -12.93 -81.43
C ILE A 5 13.59 -11.79 -81.31
N ASN A 6 13.78 -10.97 -80.28
CA ASN A 6 13.56 -9.54 -80.09
C ASN A 6 12.37 -8.77 -80.70
N ASN A 7 11.88 -7.87 -79.84
CA ASN A 7 11.00 -6.71 -80.04
C ASN A 7 9.52 -7.01 -80.18
N PHE A 8 8.78 -7.08 -79.06
CA PHE A 8 7.40 -6.60 -78.94
C PHE A 8 6.85 -6.82 -77.52
N PHE A 9 7.42 -6.20 -76.48
CA PHE A 9 6.80 -6.18 -75.14
C PHE A 9 7.30 -5.02 -74.28
N TRP A 10 7.10 -3.79 -74.75
CA TRP A 10 7.36 -2.58 -73.93
C TRP A 10 6.30 -1.47 -74.04
N ILE A 11 5.14 -1.65 -74.68
CA ILE A 11 4.16 -0.56 -74.83
C ILE A 11 2.70 -1.06 -74.81
N PHE A 12 2.26 -1.75 -73.74
CA PHE A 12 0.83 -2.05 -73.57
C PHE A 12 0.38 -2.19 -72.10
N LEU A 13 0.92 -1.32 -71.22
CA LEU A 13 0.47 -1.22 -69.82
C LEU A 13 0.52 0.23 -69.34
N LEU A 14 0.00 1.14 -70.17
CA LEU A 14 -0.01 2.60 -69.91
C LEU A 14 -1.30 3.30 -70.38
N GLY A 15 -2.43 2.58 -70.44
CA GLY A 15 -3.69 3.16 -70.94
C GLY A 15 -4.92 2.32 -70.66
N ALA A 16 -5.24 2.10 -69.38
CA ALA A 16 -6.55 1.59 -68.93
C ALA A 16 -6.88 2.01 -67.48
N LEU A 17 -6.43 3.20 -67.07
CA LEU A 17 -7.04 3.97 -65.99
C LEU A 17 -7.53 5.26 -66.66
N ILE A 18 -8.79 5.64 -66.41
CA ILE A 18 -9.58 6.73 -67.03
C ILE A 18 -10.59 6.21 -68.07
N VAL A 19 -11.84 5.95 -67.65
CA VAL A 19 -13.06 6.78 -67.87
C VAL A 19 -14.29 6.00 -67.33
N PHE A 20 -14.73 6.34 -66.11
CA PHE A 20 -16.13 6.70 -65.87
C PHE A 20 -16.06 8.13 -65.34
N ASN A 21 -16.27 9.09 -66.23
CA ASN A 21 -16.28 10.52 -65.95
C ASN A 21 -17.49 11.12 -66.67
N SER A 22 -18.39 11.70 -65.89
CA SER A 22 -19.24 12.85 -66.19
C SER A 22 -20.00 13.11 -64.89
N ILE A 23 -19.81 14.23 -64.18
CA ILE A 23 -20.20 15.57 -64.62
C ILE A 23 -19.38 16.65 -63.87
N ASP A 24 -18.95 17.62 -64.68
CA ASP A 24 -18.59 19.03 -64.46
C ASP A 24 -17.95 19.59 -63.18
N VAL A 25 -16.81 20.23 -63.45
CA VAL A 25 -16.07 21.21 -62.64
C VAL A 25 -16.74 22.58 -62.75
N SER A 26 -17.12 23.19 -61.63
CA SER A 26 -16.99 24.65 -61.48
C SER A 26 -16.91 25.09 -60.00
N SER A 27 -15.89 25.91 -59.70
CA SER A 27 -15.59 26.65 -58.47
C SER A 27 -14.93 25.92 -57.28
N ALA A 28 -13.67 25.51 -57.46
CA ALA A 28 -12.72 25.48 -56.34
C ALA A 28 -11.92 26.79 -56.33
N ARG A 29 -12.19 27.65 -55.36
CA ARG A 29 -11.25 28.69 -54.91
C ARG A 29 -10.28 28.04 -53.93
N GLU A 30 -9.01 28.39 -54.08
CA GLU A 30 -7.87 27.92 -53.29
C GLU A 30 -8.10 28.08 -51.77
N ASN A 31 -7.85 27.01 -51.01
CA ASN A 31 -7.65 27.08 -49.56
C ASN A 31 -6.13 26.99 -49.30
N PRO A 32 -5.45 28.07 -48.90
CA PRO A 32 -4.02 28.06 -48.73
C PRO A 32 -3.68 27.75 -47.27
N THR A 33 -3.28 26.51 -46.94
CA THR A 33 -2.31 26.18 -45.86
C THR A 33 -2.21 24.67 -45.66
N MET A 34 -1.52 23.97 -46.57
CA MET A 34 -0.73 22.80 -46.18
C MET A 34 0.73 23.17 -46.35
N ARG A 35 1.32 23.75 -45.31
CA ARG A 35 2.78 23.84 -45.17
C ARG A 35 3.24 22.56 -44.50
N GLY A 36 4.15 21.85 -45.17
CA GLY A 36 4.59 20.51 -44.81
C GLY A 36 5.02 20.36 -43.35
N ASN A 37 4.44 19.35 -42.70
CA ASN A 37 4.81 18.86 -41.39
C ASN A 37 6.27 18.40 -41.40
N LYS A 38 7.16 19.24 -40.88
CA LYS A 38 8.37 18.74 -40.24
C LYS A 38 7.94 18.22 -38.88
N LEU A 39 8.29 16.96 -38.59
CA LEU A 39 8.27 16.41 -37.23
C LEU A 39 8.88 17.45 -36.28
N PRO A 40 8.18 17.92 -35.23
CA PRO A 40 8.84 18.70 -34.21
C PRO A 40 9.85 17.78 -33.53
N LYS A 41 11.13 18.02 -33.81
CA LYS A 41 12.22 17.48 -33.01
C LYS A 41 12.05 18.07 -31.62
N VAL A 42 11.86 17.24 -30.60
CA VAL A 42 12.24 17.58 -29.24
C VAL A 42 13.77 17.64 -29.23
N THR A 43 14.32 18.76 -29.70
CA THR A 43 15.72 19.11 -29.43
C THR A 43 15.76 19.73 -28.05
N ALA A 44 16.74 19.33 -27.24
CA ALA A 44 17.02 19.72 -25.85
C ALA A 44 17.18 21.23 -25.55
N ALA A 45 16.68 22.14 -26.40
CA ALA A 45 16.85 23.57 -26.23
C ALA A 45 15.71 24.23 -25.45
N MET A 46 14.43 23.80 -25.55
CA MET A 46 13.32 24.30 -24.72
C MET A 46 12.15 23.29 -24.69
N THR A 47 11.72 22.86 -23.50
CA THR A 47 10.55 21.99 -23.30
C THR A 47 9.28 22.86 -23.26
N SER A 48 8.66 23.07 -24.42
CA SER A 48 7.46 23.91 -24.59
C SER A 48 6.14 23.20 -24.26
N GLN A 49 6.14 21.87 -24.25
CA GLN A 49 5.00 21.04 -23.86
C GLN A 49 5.44 19.90 -22.94
N SER A 50 4.60 19.56 -21.98
CA SER A 50 4.78 18.41 -21.10
C SER A 50 3.42 17.95 -20.59
N MET A 51 3.36 16.90 -19.79
CA MET A 51 2.10 16.39 -19.25
C MET A 51 2.24 15.87 -17.82
N ALA A 52 1.12 15.93 -17.09
CA ALA A 52 0.90 15.18 -15.87
C ALA A 52 0.36 13.80 -16.25
N ASN A 53 1.08 12.76 -15.88
CA ASN A 53 0.83 11.39 -16.34
C ASN A 53 1.29 10.36 -15.29
N ILE A 54 0.93 10.59 -14.03
CA ILE A 54 1.28 9.69 -12.93
C ILE A 54 0.06 8.96 -12.33
N GLY A 55 -1.10 9.61 -12.32
CA GLY A 55 -2.38 9.01 -11.91
C GLY A 55 -3.22 8.53 -13.09
N ASN A 56 -4.54 8.63 -12.93
CA ASN A 56 -5.57 8.32 -13.92
C ASN A 56 -5.84 9.45 -14.92
N TRP A 57 -5.07 10.53 -14.87
CA TRP A 57 -5.12 11.58 -15.88
C TRP A 57 -3.89 11.50 -16.79
N GLY A 58 -4.12 11.60 -18.09
CA GLY A 58 -3.11 12.11 -19.02
C GLY A 58 -3.48 13.55 -19.33
N TYR A 59 -2.68 14.52 -18.90
CA TYR A 59 -3.11 15.92 -18.91
C TYR A 59 -1.99 16.85 -19.39
N TRP A 60 -2.17 17.45 -20.57
CA TRP A 60 -1.15 18.26 -21.25
C TRP A 60 -1.04 19.69 -20.71
N PHE A 61 0.18 20.23 -20.78
CA PHE A 61 0.54 21.60 -20.43
C PHE A 61 1.38 22.23 -21.53
N TRP A 62 1.12 23.50 -21.80
CA TRP A 62 1.91 24.36 -22.69
C TRP A 62 2.64 25.42 -21.89
N ALA A 63 3.86 25.77 -22.29
CA ALA A 63 4.66 26.80 -21.62
C ALA A 63 4.01 28.19 -21.66
N GLU A 64 2.99 28.38 -22.50
CA GLU A 64 2.15 29.58 -22.59
C GLU A 64 0.88 29.49 -21.73
N GLY A 65 0.77 28.48 -20.85
CA GLY A 65 -0.27 28.35 -19.84
C GLY A 65 -1.63 27.84 -20.30
N ILE A 66 -1.73 27.36 -21.55
CA ILE A 66 -2.86 26.51 -21.97
C ILE A 66 -2.68 25.12 -21.36
N THR A 67 -3.75 24.56 -20.82
CA THR A 67 -3.76 23.19 -20.28
C THR A 67 -4.82 22.34 -20.95
N ALA A 68 -4.70 21.02 -20.81
CA ALA A 68 -5.59 20.01 -21.39
C ALA A 68 -5.73 20.03 -22.92
N HIS A 69 -4.74 20.48 -23.68
CA HIS A 69 -4.80 20.50 -25.16
C HIS A 69 -3.67 19.68 -25.82
N ASP A 70 -4.02 18.77 -26.74
CA ASP A 70 -3.08 17.82 -27.36
C ASP A 70 -2.18 18.52 -28.41
N PRO A 71 -0.84 18.51 -28.24
CA PRO A 71 0.08 19.11 -29.20
C PRO A 71 0.19 18.41 -30.56
N TYR A 72 -0.41 17.22 -30.73
CA TYR A 72 -0.29 16.43 -31.95
C TYR A 72 -1.52 16.46 -32.85
N THR A 73 -2.72 16.51 -32.27
CA THR A 73 -3.96 16.29 -33.01
C THR A 73 -4.90 17.49 -33.07
N ASP A 74 -4.54 18.61 -32.43
CA ASP A 74 -5.43 19.79 -32.28
C ASP A 74 -6.77 19.38 -31.64
N GLY A 75 -6.69 18.48 -30.66
CA GLY A 75 -7.81 17.82 -30.00
C GLY A 75 -7.67 17.83 -28.47
N SER A 76 -8.51 17.04 -27.80
CA SER A 76 -8.51 16.94 -26.34
C SER A 76 -7.17 16.48 -25.80
N GLY A 77 -6.62 17.24 -24.86
CA GLY A 77 -5.37 16.94 -24.15
C GLY A 77 -5.57 16.61 -22.67
N GLY A 78 -6.80 16.63 -22.17
CA GLY A 78 -7.18 16.00 -20.90
C GLY A 78 -7.85 14.65 -21.17
N PHE A 79 -7.14 13.56 -20.91
CA PHE A 79 -7.62 12.19 -21.09
C PHE A 79 -7.97 11.56 -19.75
N TYR A 80 -9.23 11.16 -19.60
CA TYR A 80 -9.71 10.50 -18.39
C TYR A 80 -10.73 9.39 -18.71
N PRO A 81 -10.54 8.16 -18.19
CA PRO A 81 -9.30 7.69 -17.57
C PRO A 81 -8.12 7.72 -18.55
N ARG A 82 -6.89 7.84 -18.04
CA ARG A 82 -5.65 7.88 -18.81
C ARG A 82 -5.57 6.71 -19.78
N GLY A 83 -5.20 7.02 -21.03
CA GLY A 83 -5.07 6.03 -22.11
C GLY A 83 -6.41 5.59 -22.74
N THR A 84 -7.49 6.32 -22.49
CA THR A 84 -8.82 6.07 -23.08
C THR A 84 -9.20 7.17 -24.08
N ALA A 85 -10.30 7.90 -23.87
CA ALA A 85 -10.79 8.99 -24.70
C ALA A 85 -10.51 10.37 -24.08
N GLY A 86 -10.69 11.41 -24.89
CA GLY A 86 -10.64 12.80 -24.45
C GLY A 86 -11.81 13.12 -23.51
N ALA A 87 -11.53 13.92 -22.49
CA ALA A 87 -12.50 14.37 -21.51
C ALA A 87 -12.54 15.90 -21.38
N ILE A 88 -11.41 16.57 -21.67
CA ILE A 88 -11.27 18.02 -21.68
C ILE A 88 -10.52 18.41 -22.94
N TYR A 89 -11.12 19.28 -23.76
CA TYR A 89 -10.52 19.80 -24.97
C TYR A 89 -9.36 20.76 -24.69
N MET A 90 -9.63 21.70 -23.78
CA MET A 90 -8.73 22.77 -23.39
C MET A 90 -9.25 23.44 -22.12
N ASP A 91 -8.34 23.92 -21.27
CA ASP A 91 -8.72 24.72 -20.11
C ASP A 91 -7.60 25.69 -19.70
N GLY A 92 -7.92 26.62 -18.79
CA GLY A 92 -6.97 27.66 -18.38
C GLY A 92 -7.51 28.63 -17.34
N LEU A 93 -6.61 29.46 -16.81
CA LEU A 93 -6.97 30.55 -15.90
C LEU A 93 -7.29 31.82 -16.69
N VAL A 94 -8.43 32.42 -16.39
CA VAL A 94 -8.89 33.71 -16.93
C VAL A 94 -8.92 34.74 -15.80
N TRP A 95 -8.57 35.99 -16.12
CA TRP A 95 -8.61 37.08 -15.16
C TRP A 95 -9.15 38.36 -15.76
N GLY A 96 -9.81 39.17 -14.93
CA GLY A 96 -10.37 40.44 -15.36
C GLY A 96 -10.53 41.44 -14.22
N GLY A 97 -10.23 42.70 -14.49
CA GLY A 97 -10.26 43.75 -13.48
C GLY A 97 -10.13 45.15 -14.07
N ILE A 98 -10.27 46.15 -13.19
CA ILE A 98 -10.24 47.56 -13.55
C ILE A 98 -8.88 48.15 -13.13
N VAL A 99 -8.04 48.47 -14.11
CA VAL A 99 -6.75 49.12 -13.90
C VAL A 99 -6.98 50.60 -13.60
N VAL A 100 -6.64 51.02 -12.38
CA VAL A 100 -6.90 52.37 -11.88
C VAL A 100 -5.69 53.29 -12.12
N GLY A 101 -5.94 54.41 -12.80
CA GLY A 101 -4.96 55.50 -12.89
C GLY A 101 -3.85 55.29 -13.91
N ASP A 102 -4.02 54.42 -14.91
CA ASP A 102 -3.12 54.35 -16.06
C ASP A 102 -3.15 55.68 -16.83
N PRO A 103 -2.03 56.42 -16.94
CA PRO A 103 -1.99 57.73 -17.59
C PRO A 103 -2.11 57.64 -19.12
N ASP A 104 -1.98 56.44 -19.71
CA ASP A 104 -2.16 56.23 -21.14
C ASP A 104 -3.66 56.16 -21.50
N ALA A 105 -4.21 57.30 -21.90
CA ALA A 105 -5.62 57.43 -22.27
C ALA A 105 -6.03 56.61 -23.51
N SER A 106 -5.08 56.00 -24.24
CA SER A 106 -5.40 55.05 -25.32
C SER A 106 -5.76 53.65 -24.82
N LYS A 107 -5.44 53.33 -23.56
CA LYS A 107 -5.75 52.05 -22.93
C LYS A 107 -7.05 52.14 -22.15
N THR A 108 -7.88 51.12 -22.30
CA THR A 108 -9.10 50.99 -21.51
C THR A 108 -8.75 50.61 -20.07
N ALA A 109 -9.57 51.08 -19.11
CA ALA A 109 -9.39 50.77 -17.70
C ALA A 109 -9.79 49.32 -17.38
N LEU A 110 -10.95 48.88 -17.89
CA LEU A 110 -11.37 47.49 -17.79
C LEU A 110 -10.55 46.64 -18.76
N ARG A 111 -9.98 45.55 -18.25
CA ARG A 111 -9.12 44.65 -19.01
C ARG A 111 -9.37 43.20 -18.60
N VAL A 112 -9.22 42.30 -19.55
CA VAL A 112 -9.29 40.83 -19.37
C VAL A 112 -8.06 40.19 -20.01
N GLY A 113 -7.55 39.13 -19.39
CA GLY A 113 -6.44 38.33 -19.87
C GLY A 113 -6.54 36.88 -19.38
N GLY A 114 -5.48 36.11 -19.63
CA GLY A 114 -5.43 34.69 -19.31
C GLY A 114 -5.48 33.81 -20.57
N ASN A 115 -5.91 32.56 -20.39
CA ASN A 115 -5.90 31.55 -21.45
C ASN A 115 -7.28 30.86 -21.57
N THR A 116 -7.77 30.73 -22.80
CA THR A 116 -8.97 29.97 -23.20
C THR A 116 -8.65 29.21 -24.49
N TYR A 117 -9.48 29.31 -25.55
CA TYR A 117 -9.25 28.74 -26.89
C TYR A 117 -7.88 29.02 -27.52
N SER A 118 -7.21 30.06 -27.04
CA SER A 118 -5.84 30.40 -27.37
C SER A 118 -5.15 31.02 -26.15
N SER A 119 -3.87 31.39 -26.31
CA SER A 119 -3.09 31.97 -25.22
C SER A 119 -3.07 33.49 -25.31
N GLY A 120 -3.61 34.16 -24.29
CA GLY A 120 -3.43 35.59 -24.07
C GLY A 120 -2.10 35.92 -23.37
N THR A 121 -1.26 34.91 -23.13
CA THR A 121 -0.04 35.02 -22.32
C THR A 121 1.19 34.49 -23.07
N GLN A 122 2.38 34.69 -22.54
CA GLN A 122 3.62 34.18 -23.09
C GLN A 122 4.48 33.52 -22.00
N PRO A 123 5.38 32.59 -22.36
CA PRO A 123 6.28 31.96 -21.40
C PRO A 123 7.20 32.96 -20.70
N GLY A 124 7.54 32.66 -19.45
CA GLY A 124 8.52 33.39 -18.65
C GLY A 124 7.91 34.38 -17.65
N TRP A 125 8.78 34.98 -16.84
CA TRP A 125 8.41 35.97 -15.83
C TRP A 125 8.26 37.38 -16.45
N TRP A 126 7.75 38.33 -15.68
CA TRP A 126 7.53 39.68 -16.16
C TRP A 126 8.81 40.34 -16.66
N GLY A 127 8.82 40.68 -17.96
CA GLY A 127 9.94 41.33 -18.63
C GLY A 127 11.03 40.40 -19.17
N SER A 128 10.85 39.07 -19.08
CA SER A 128 11.76 38.09 -19.69
C SER A 128 11.64 38.03 -21.21
N ASP A 129 12.66 37.49 -21.88
CA ASP A 129 12.52 37.00 -23.26
C ASP A 129 11.71 35.69 -23.21
N PRO A 130 10.61 35.55 -23.97
CA PRO A 130 9.86 34.29 -24.02
C PRO A 130 10.67 33.11 -24.58
N ASN A 131 11.84 33.34 -25.18
CA ASN A 131 12.77 32.31 -25.63
C ASN A 131 13.95 32.07 -24.67
N ASP A 132 13.93 32.66 -23.47
CA ASP A 132 14.93 32.39 -22.43
C ASP A 132 14.90 30.89 -22.05
N GLU A 133 16.06 30.27 -21.83
CA GLU A 133 16.14 28.83 -21.49
C GLU A 133 15.34 28.48 -20.22
N LYS A 134 15.13 29.45 -19.31
CA LYS A 134 14.33 29.26 -18.11
C LYS A 134 12.82 29.39 -18.36
N ALA A 135 12.39 30.00 -19.47
CA ALA A 135 11.00 30.19 -19.87
C ALA A 135 10.42 28.91 -20.53
N ARG A 136 10.45 27.80 -19.78
CA ARG A 136 10.01 26.47 -20.21
C ARG A 136 9.21 25.76 -19.12
N ILE A 137 8.68 24.58 -19.43
CA ILE A 137 8.07 23.70 -18.43
C ILE A 137 9.16 22.86 -17.76
N TYR A 138 9.06 22.72 -16.45
CA TYR A 138 9.86 21.81 -15.63
C TYR A 138 8.93 20.72 -15.08
N ARG A 139 9.34 19.45 -15.16
CA ARG A 139 8.60 18.32 -14.63
C ARG A 139 9.53 17.39 -13.86
N ILE A 140 9.26 17.24 -12.57
CA ILE A 140 9.97 16.32 -11.69
C ILE A 140 9.07 15.16 -11.27
N ARG A 141 9.70 14.02 -11.00
CA ARG A 141 9.09 12.87 -10.34
C ARG A 141 9.89 12.48 -9.10
N ASP A 142 9.20 12.11 -8.04
CA ASP A 142 9.82 11.70 -6.77
C ASP A 142 10.60 10.38 -6.93
N ASP A 143 10.10 9.48 -7.80
CA ASP A 143 10.61 8.13 -8.06
C ASP A 143 11.63 8.04 -9.20
N VAL A 144 12.17 9.17 -9.68
CA VAL A 144 13.05 9.23 -10.87
C VAL A 144 14.22 8.24 -10.83
N PHE A 145 14.72 7.90 -9.65
CA PHE A 145 15.86 6.99 -9.45
C PHE A 145 15.47 5.51 -9.34
N SER A 146 14.19 5.21 -9.17
CA SER A 146 13.62 3.87 -9.04
C SER A 146 12.68 3.50 -10.18
N LEU A 147 12.61 4.31 -11.24
CA LEU A 147 11.79 4.04 -12.41
C LEU A 147 12.16 2.68 -13.04
N THR A 148 11.16 1.82 -13.19
CA THR A 148 11.32 0.56 -13.92
C THR A 148 11.35 0.82 -15.43
N SER A 149 11.94 -0.09 -16.21
CA SER A 149 11.96 0.04 -17.68
C SER A 149 10.56 0.15 -18.28
N ALA A 150 9.57 -0.54 -17.71
CA ALA A 150 8.18 -0.45 -18.18
C ALA A 150 7.57 0.94 -17.96
N MET A 151 7.85 1.58 -16.82
CA MET A 151 7.38 2.94 -16.52
C MET A 151 8.00 3.96 -17.48
N VAL A 152 9.30 3.85 -17.75
CA VAL A 152 9.99 4.74 -18.70
C VAL A 152 9.43 4.57 -20.11
N VAL A 153 9.17 3.33 -20.55
CA VAL A 153 8.54 3.06 -21.84
C VAL A 153 7.14 3.66 -21.93
N GLN A 154 6.33 3.55 -20.88
CA GLN A 154 4.99 4.14 -20.85
C GLN A 154 5.02 5.67 -20.93
N ASP A 155 5.84 6.33 -20.10
CA ASP A 155 5.95 7.79 -20.12
C ASP A 155 6.51 8.29 -21.48
N ALA A 156 7.46 7.56 -22.08
CA ALA A 156 7.99 7.86 -23.39
C ALA A 156 6.94 7.68 -24.50
N ALA A 157 6.12 6.64 -24.43
CA ALA A 157 5.04 6.38 -25.38
C ALA A 157 4.05 7.54 -25.43
N GLU A 158 3.62 8.01 -24.25
CA GLU A 158 2.62 9.09 -24.13
C GLU A 158 3.17 10.44 -24.57
N LEU A 159 4.36 10.81 -24.11
CA LEU A 159 4.96 12.09 -24.51
C LEU A 159 5.22 12.17 -26.02
N ASN A 160 5.49 11.03 -26.68
CA ASN A 160 5.74 10.97 -28.13
C ASN A 160 4.49 10.61 -28.95
N ASN A 161 3.35 10.38 -28.31
CA ASN A 161 2.10 9.92 -28.93
C ASN A 161 2.29 8.70 -29.85
N VAL A 162 2.95 7.65 -29.33
CA VAL A 162 3.17 6.38 -30.04
C VAL A 162 2.78 5.19 -29.16
N PRO A 163 2.39 4.03 -29.74
CA PRO A 163 2.21 2.81 -28.96
C PRO A 163 3.50 2.39 -28.24
N THR A 164 3.40 1.76 -27.07
CA THR A 164 4.56 1.27 -26.29
C THR A 164 5.51 0.38 -27.09
N LEU A 165 4.98 -0.43 -28.02
CA LEU A 165 5.77 -1.29 -28.93
C LEU A 165 6.60 -0.51 -29.97
N GLN A 166 6.34 0.78 -30.15
CA GLN A 166 7.07 1.66 -31.08
C GLN A 166 8.05 2.59 -30.34
N VAL A 167 8.15 2.49 -29.02
CA VAL A 167 9.10 3.27 -28.23
C VAL A 167 10.52 2.81 -28.53
N THR A 168 11.40 3.79 -28.82
CA THR A 168 12.81 3.55 -29.11
C THR A 168 13.68 3.82 -27.88
N ASP A 169 14.89 3.24 -27.84
CA ASP A 169 15.87 3.50 -26.78
C ASP A 169 16.26 4.99 -26.67
N GLN A 170 16.15 5.73 -27.78
CA GLN A 170 16.38 7.17 -27.77
C GLN A 170 15.26 7.89 -26.99
N MET A 171 13.99 7.53 -27.22
CA MET A 171 12.86 8.14 -26.51
C MET A 171 12.92 7.89 -25.00
N THR A 172 13.31 6.68 -24.58
CA THR A 172 13.50 6.35 -23.16
C THR A 172 14.70 7.07 -22.55
N SER A 173 15.76 7.28 -23.32
CA SER A 173 16.91 8.08 -22.87
C SER A 173 16.57 9.56 -22.74
N ASP A 174 15.84 10.13 -23.70
CA ASP A 174 15.44 11.54 -23.72
C ASP A 174 14.57 11.89 -22.52
N ILE A 175 13.61 11.04 -22.16
CA ILE A 175 12.73 11.31 -21.02
C ILE A 175 13.46 11.22 -19.67
N ILE A 176 14.37 10.25 -19.50
CA ILE A 176 15.20 10.14 -18.30
C ILE A 176 16.09 11.38 -18.17
N ASN A 177 16.71 11.82 -19.28
CA ASN A 177 17.54 13.01 -19.30
C ASN A 177 16.73 14.26 -18.97
N GLN A 178 15.51 14.40 -19.51
CA GLN A 178 14.62 15.52 -19.19
C GLN A 178 14.31 15.58 -17.70
N TYR A 179 13.95 14.45 -17.07
CA TYR A 179 13.70 14.42 -15.62
C TYR A 179 14.94 14.85 -14.82
N ARG A 180 16.13 14.36 -15.19
CA ARG A 180 17.38 14.75 -14.53
C ARG A 180 17.69 16.23 -14.71
N GLU A 181 17.52 16.77 -15.91
CA GLU A 181 17.73 18.19 -16.16
C GLU A 181 16.75 19.07 -15.37
N ASP A 182 15.50 18.66 -15.23
CA ASP A 182 14.47 19.40 -14.49
C ASP A 182 14.75 19.42 -12.98
N TRP A 183 15.19 18.30 -12.42
CA TRP A 183 15.66 18.22 -11.04
C TRP A 183 16.90 19.09 -10.80
N ALA A 184 17.91 19.02 -11.67
CA ALA A 184 19.16 19.75 -11.51
C ALA A 184 19.01 21.28 -11.69
N LYS A 185 18.07 21.69 -12.55
CA LYS A 185 17.84 23.12 -12.90
C LYS A 185 16.52 23.66 -12.34
N TRP A 186 16.00 23.06 -11.28
CA TRP A 186 14.72 23.45 -10.70
C TRP A 186 14.70 24.95 -10.33
N PRO A 187 13.78 25.77 -10.87
CA PRO A 187 13.93 27.23 -10.87
C PRO A 187 13.32 27.87 -9.62
N VAL A 188 13.88 27.59 -8.44
CA VAL A 188 13.40 28.16 -7.16
C VAL A 188 13.48 29.69 -7.16
N ASP A 189 14.45 30.27 -7.87
CA ASP A 189 14.57 31.73 -8.05
C ASP A 189 13.37 32.36 -8.78
N LEU A 190 12.60 31.55 -9.51
CA LEU A 190 11.36 31.94 -10.19
C LEU A 190 10.09 31.56 -9.42
N GLY A 191 10.22 31.03 -8.20
CA GLY A 191 9.10 30.65 -7.34
C GLY A 191 8.71 29.17 -7.38
N ALA A 192 9.54 28.30 -7.98
CA ALA A 192 9.29 26.87 -7.93
C ALA A 192 9.38 26.33 -6.49
N PRO A 193 8.46 25.47 -6.04
CA PRO A 193 8.41 24.98 -4.67
C PRO A 193 9.51 23.95 -4.38
N TYR A 194 9.93 23.87 -3.12
CA TYR A 194 10.91 22.91 -2.64
C TYR A 194 10.62 22.55 -1.17
N TYR A 195 11.19 21.44 -0.71
CA TYR A 195 11.25 21.10 0.71
C TYR A 195 12.47 21.75 1.33
N ASP A 196 12.22 22.70 2.23
CA ASP A 196 13.21 23.33 3.09
C ASP A 196 13.45 22.43 4.31
N VAL A 197 14.52 21.63 4.27
CA VAL A 197 14.81 20.59 5.25
C VAL A 197 15.35 21.18 6.55
N ASN A 198 16.00 22.34 6.48
CA ASN A 198 16.64 22.98 7.63
C ASN A 198 15.85 24.19 8.17
N GLU A 199 14.70 24.49 7.56
CA GLU A 199 13.77 25.56 7.90
C GLU A 199 14.39 26.98 7.87
N ASN A 200 15.39 27.19 7.02
CA ASN A 200 16.09 28.48 6.93
C ASN A 200 15.47 29.44 5.87
N GLY A 201 14.53 28.97 5.06
CA GLY A 201 13.85 29.70 4.00
C GLY A 201 14.68 29.94 2.73
N VAL A 202 15.81 29.23 2.57
CA VAL A 202 16.77 29.37 1.47
C VAL A 202 17.05 27.99 0.89
N TYR A 203 16.78 27.83 -0.41
CA TYR A 203 17.09 26.59 -1.12
C TYR A 203 18.61 26.33 -1.17
N ASP A 204 19.07 25.39 -0.35
CA ASP A 204 20.48 24.99 -0.25
C ASP A 204 20.69 23.47 -0.41
N PRO A 205 20.44 22.91 -1.62
CA PRO A 205 20.53 21.48 -1.84
C PRO A 205 21.96 20.94 -1.69
N VAL A 206 22.08 19.74 -1.14
CA VAL A 206 23.31 18.94 -1.24
C VAL A 206 23.27 18.18 -2.56
N LEU A 207 24.27 18.38 -3.42
CA LEU A 207 24.30 17.76 -4.74
C LEU A 207 25.18 16.50 -4.77
N ASP A 208 24.82 15.54 -5.62
CA ASP A 208 25.66 14.37 -5.92
C ASP A 208 26.73 14.67 -6.99
N ASP A 209 27.59 13.69 -7.26
CA ASP A 209 28.66 13.78 -8.26
C ASP A 209 28.20 13.42 -9.68
N SER A 210 26.88 13.37 -9.95
CA SER A 210 26.35 13.04 -11.28
C SER A 210 26.48 14.21 -12.25
N ASN A 211 26.16 13.99 -13.54
CA ASN A 211 26.21 15.04 -14.56
C ASN A 211 24.91 15.01 -15.41
N PRO A 212 24.01 16.00 -15.25
CA PRO A 212 24.13 17.16 -14.36
C PRO A 212 24.05 16.76 -12.87
N PRO A 213 24.71 17.48 -11.93
CA PRO A 213 24.62 17.22 -10.50
C PRO A 213 23.18 17.33 -9.98
N MET A 214 22.79 16.41 -9.10
CA MET A 214 21.40 16.25 -8.65
C MET A 214 21.26 16.46 -7.14
N PRO A 215 20.17 17.07 -6.65
CA PRO A 215 19.87 17.13 -5.23
C PRO A 215 19.75 15.74 -4.58
N ILE A 216 20.44 15.55 -3.46
CA ILE A 216 20.36 14.36 -2.61
C ILE A 216 19.26 14.60 -1.57
N LYS A 217 18.22 13.77 -1.60
CA LYS A 217 17.14 13.79 -0.60
C LYS A 217 17.68 13.56 0.82
N PRO A 218 17.04 14.13 1.85
CA PRO A 218 17.47 13.98 3.24
C PRO A 218 17.37 12.53 3.70
N VAL A 219 18.41 12.06 4.37
CA VAL A 219 18.47 10.74 5.01
C VAL A 219 18.57 10.95 6.51
N TYR A 220 17.62 10.41 7.27
CA TYR A 220 17.58 10.52 8.73
C TYR A 220 18.04 9.23 9.40
N ASP A 221 18.71 9.32 10.54
CA ASP A 221 18.98 8.17 11.40
C ASP A 221 17.70 7.73 12.15
N GLY A 222 17.77 6.59 12.85
CA GLY A 222 16.65 6.08 13.65
C GLY A 222 16.25 6.98 14.84
N SER A 223 16.97 8.07 15.09
CA SER A 223 16.67 9.09 16.11
C SER A 223 16.11 10.39 15.49
N GLY A 224 15.91 10.43 14.17
CA GLY A 224 15.38 11.59 13.45
C GLY A 224 16.40 12.67 13.11
N ASN A 225 17.71 12.43 13.27
CA ASN A 225 18.74 13.41 12.88
C ASN A 225 19.13 13.24 11.41
N LEU A 226 19.33 14.37 10.71
CA LEU A 226 19.81 14.38 9.32
C LEU A 226 21.27 13.86 9.25
N THR A 227 21.50 12.82 8.46
CA THR A 227 22.81 12.17 8.26
C THR A 227 23.42 12.44 6.88
N ALA A 228 22.58 12.71 5.87
CA ALA A 228 22.99 13.07 4.51
C ALA A 228 21.86 13.81 3.78
N GLY A 229 22.19 14.47 2.67
CA GLY A 229 21.23 15.23 1.87
C GLY A 229 20.96 16.64 2.39
N GLY A 230 20.07 17.34 1.72
CA GLY A 230 19.63 18.70 2.07
C GLY A 230 18.30 19.02 1.38
N ASP A 231 18.07 20.29 1.09
CA ASP A 231 16.87 20.73 0.39
C ASP A 231 16.71 20.05 -0.97
N TYR A 232 15.46 19.86 -1.39
CA TYR A 232 15.18 19.21 -2.68
C TYR A 232 13.85 19.69 -3.29
N PRO A 233 13.72 19.67 -4.64
CA PRO A 233 12.51 20.04 -5.34
C PRO A 233 11.30 19.21 -4.91
N GLY A 234 10.12 19.85 -4.81
CA GLY A 234 8.87 19.16 -4.53
C GLY A 234 7.82 20.03 -3.84
N LEU A 235 6.60 19.48 -3.73
CA LEU A 235 5.47 20.10 -3.04
C LEU A 235 4.49 19.00 -2.58
N ALA A 236 3.83 19.20 -1.44
CA ALA A 236 2.64 18.43 -1.02
C ALA A 236 2.81 16.90 -0.97
N GLN A 237 4.01 16.38 -0.76
CA GLN A 237 4.35 14.95 -0.85
C GLN A 237 3.95 14.30 -2.19
N ALA A 238 3.90 15.10 -3.26
CA ALA A 238 3.46 14.63 -4.55
C ALA A 238 4.50 13.76 -5.26
N ASP A 239 4.02 12.78 -6.02
CA ASP A 239 4.88 11.88 -6.80
C ASP A 239 5.34 12.52 -8.13
N GLN A 240 4.59 13.51 -8.63
CA GLN A 240 4.97 14.31 -9.79
C GLN A 240 4.62 15.78 -9.55
N VAL A 241 5.53 16.68 -9.91
CA VAL A 241 5.32 18.14 -9.87
C VAL A 241 5.73 18.76 -11.20
N VAL A 242 4.89 19.63 -11.73
CA VAL A 242 5.15 20.44 -12.92
C VAL A 242 5.15 21.91 -12.53
N PHE A 243 6.12 22.68 -13.02
CA PHE A 243 6.23 24.11 -12.76
C PHE A 243 6.53 24.88 -14.04
N PHE A 244 5.89 26.04 -14.22
CA PHE A 244 6.20 27.00 -15.27
C PHE A 244 5.67 28.40 -14.90
N VAL A 245 6.18 29.43 -15.58
CA VAL A 245 5.78 30.83 -15.37
C VAL A 245 5.28 31.41 -16.68
N ILE A 246 4.20 32.19 -16.61
CA ILE A 246 3.62 32.92 -17.74
C ILE A 246 3.42 34.40 -17.38
N ASN A 247 3.32 35.26 -18.39
CA ASN A 247 2.95 36.66 -18.22
C ASN A 247 2.09 37.19 -19.37
N ASP A 248 1.33 38.25 -19.14
CA ASP A 248 0.50 38.91 -20.17
C ASP A 248 1.21 40.07 -20.87
N ASN A 249 2.53 40.23 -20.74
CA ASN A 249 3.31 41.36 -21.29
C ASN A 249 3.49 41.30 -22.82
N ASN A 250 2.47 40.88 -23.55
CA ASN A 250 2.44 40.81 -25.00
C ASN A 250 1.13 41.41 -25.52
N LEU A 251 1.23 42.60 -26.09
CA LEU A 251 0.07 43.30 -26.64
C LEU A 251 -0.61 42.48 -27.74
N GLY A 252 0.15 41.85 -28.64
CA GLY A 252 -0.42 41.10 -29.76
C GLY A 252 -1.25 39.90 -29.32
N LYS A 253 -0.79 39.17 -28.29
CA LYS A 253 -1.52 38.01 -27.74
C LYS A 253 -2.77 38.42 -26.97
N THR A 254 -2.65 39.40 -26.08
CA THR A 254 -3.79 39.90 -25.28
C THR A 254 -4.89 40.50 -26.17
N THR A 255 -4.52 41.31 -27.18
CA THR A 255 -5.51 41.84 -28.14
C THR A 255 -6.04 40.76 -29.07
N GLY A 256 -5.19 39.81 -29.48
CA GLY A 256 -5.57 38.72 -30.37
C GLY A 256 -6.50 37.68 -29.74
N LEU A 257 -6.67 37.69 -28.41
CA LEU A 257 -7.64 36.85 -27.72
C LEU A 257 -8.85 37.66 -27.25
N TYR A 258 -8.63 38.68 -26.41
CA TYR A 258 -9.72 39.37 -25.71
C TYR A 258 -10.07 40.75 -26.29
N GLY A 259 -9.32 41.24 -27.28
CA GLY A 259 -9.37 42.64 -27.71
C GLY A 259 -8.93 43.62 -26.60
N SER A 260 -8.28 43.12 -25.55
CA SER A 260 -7.81 43.88 -24.39
C SER A 260 -6.31 44.14 -24.46
N VAL A 261 -5.88 45.24 -23.88
CA VAL A 261 -4.45 45.46 -23.60
C VAL A 261 -4.04 44.71 -22.32
N PRO A 262 -2.75 44.42 -22.11
CA PRO A 262 -2.27 43.74 -20.90
C PRO A 262 -2.70 44.42 -19.60
N ILE A 263 -3.01 43.60 -18.59
CA ILE A 263 -3.24 44.05 -17.21
C ILE A 263 -1.90 44.32 -16.53
N GLY A 264 -0.92 43.44 -16.76
CA GLY A 264 0.38 43.49 -16.10
C GLY A 264 0.56 42.38 -15.07
N ILE A 265 0.19 41.16 -15.44
CA ILE A 265 0.15 39.98 -14.59
C ILE A 265 1.29 39.03 -14.94
N GLU A 266 1.98 38.55 -13.90
CA GLU A 266 2.79 37.34 -13.93
C GLU A 266 2.05 36.24 -13.17
N CYS A 267 2.04 35.02 -13.69
CA CYS A 267 1.44 33.87 -13.05
C CYS A 267 2.44 32.70 -13.01
N GLN A 268 2.72 32.23 -11.81
CA GLN A 268 3.54 31.06 -11.55
C GLN A 268 2.59 29.88 -11.30
N THR A 269 2.67 28.87 -12.16
CA THR A 269 1.78 27.71 -12.11
C THR A 269 2.55 26.51 -11.58
N THR A 270 2.05 25.93 -10.50
CA THR A 270 2.52 24.65 -9.98
C THR A 270 1.40 23.62 -10.11
N VAL A 271 1.70 22.46 -10.67
CA VAL A 271 0.76 21.36 -10.82
C VAL A 271 1.34 20.11 -10.15
N TRP A 272 0.53 19.35 -9.42
CA TRP A 272 0.99 18.11 -8.79
C TRP A 272 -0.07 17.01 -8.78
N ALA A 273 0.40 15.76 -8.74
CA ALA A 273 -0.45 14.57 -8.77
C ALA A 273 0.23 13.39 -8.06
N TYR A 274 -0.57 12.36 -7.73
CA TYR A 274 -0.16 11.19 -6.96
C TYR A 274 -0.26 9.90 -7.79
N ASN A 275 0.69 8.99 -7.59
CA ASN A 275 0.74 7.67 -8.23
C ASN A 275 -0.20 6.68 -7.53
N GLN A 276 -1.50 6.95 -7.57
CA GLN A 276 -2.53 6.12 -6.93
C GLN A 276 -3.68 5.78 -7.88
N PRO A 277 -3.41 5.17 -9.06
CA PRO A 277 -4.41 4.96 -10.11
C PRO A 277 -5.63 4.11 -9.69
N GLU A 278 -5.53 3.35 -8.59
CA GLU A 278 -6.64 2.54 -8.09
C GLU A 278 -7.47 3.25 -7.00
N ASN A 279 -7.08 4.46 -6.57
CA ASN A 279 -7.70 5.21 -5.46
C ASN A 279 -8.05 6.65 -5.88
N SER A 280 -8.83 7.36 -5.07
CA SER A 280 -9.36 8.68 -5.43
C SER A 280 -8.27 9.73 -5.71
N LEU A 281 -7.14 9.70 -5.00
CA LEU A 281 -6.03 10.64 -5.26
C LEU A 281 -5.40 10.48 -6.65
N GLY A 282 -5.47 9.29 -7.26
CA GLY A 282 -5.05 9.12 -8.65
C GLY A 282 -6.01 9.75 -9.66
N GLN A 283 -7.26 10.04 -9.27
CA GLN A 283 -8.27 10.67 -10.12
C GLN A 283 -8.17 12.22 -10.12
N ILE A 284 -7.11 12.78 -9.52
CA ILE A 284 -6.97 14.21 -9.26
C ILE A 284 -5.66 14.77 -9.81
N VAL A 285 -5.74 15.95 -10.43
CA VAL A 285 -4.58 16.81 -10.74
C VAL A 285 -4.80 18.16 -10.05
N PHE A 286 -3.92 18.55 -9.13
CA PHE A 286 -4.02 19.82 -8.41
C PHE A 286 -3.23 20.91 -9.14
N LYS A 287 -3.79 22.12 -9.23
CA LYS A 287 -3.17 23.28 -9.86
C LYS A 287 -3.19 24.45 -8.90
N LYS A 288 -2.02 25.05 -8.66
CA LYS A 288 -1.83 26.26 -7.88
C LYS A 288 -1.33 27.36 -8.79
N TYR A 289 -2.08 28.45 -8.87
CA TYR A 289 -1.73 29.66 -9.60
C TYR A 289 -1.36 30.74 -8.59
N LYS A 290 -0.08 31.11 -8.55
CA LYS A 290 0.38 32.30 -7.82
C LYS A 290 0.46 33.47 -8.80
N VAL A 291 -0.44 34.43 -8.62
CA VAL A 291 -0.66 35.56 -9.52
C VAL A 291 -0.11 36.83 -8.89
N ILE A 292 0.72 37.56 -9.62
CA ILE A 292 1.45 38.74 -9.13
C ILE A 292 1.11 39.93 -10.01
N ASN A 293 0.68 41.04 -9.39
CA ASN A 293 0.49 42.30 -10.09
C ASN A 293 1.85 42.98 -10.31
N LYS A 294 2.41 42.84 -11.50
CA LYS A 294 3.69 43.47 -11.90
C LYS A 294 3.48 44.84 -12.57
N SER A 295 2.24 45.28 -12.73
CA SER A 295 1.92 46.63 -13.18
C SER A 295 2.28 47.68 -12.12
N ALA A 296 2.42 48.94 -12.55
CA ALA A 296 2.60 50.07 -11.63
C ALA A 296 1.26 50.56 -11.03
N PHE A 297 0.15 49.88 -11.29
CA PHE A 297 -1.20 50.36 -11.01
C PHE A 297 -1.95 49.44 -10.05
N VAL A 298 -2.94 50.01 -9.37
CA VAL A 298 -3.91 49.22 -8.60
C VAL A 298 -4.90 48.58 -9.58
N ILE A 299 -5.15 47.29 -9.41
CA ILE A 299 -6.20 46.56 -10.13
C ILE A 299 -7.36 46.37 -9.15
N ASP A 300 -8.46 47.07 -9.39
CA ASP A 300 -9.66 46.99 -8.58
C ASP A 300 -10.72 46.09 -9.21
N SER A 301 -11.63 45.56 -8.38
CA SER A 301 -12.68 44.63 -8.82
C SER A 301 -12.13 43.48 -9.66
N MET A 302 -11.04 42.88 -9.20
CA MET A 302 -10.36 41.76 -9.85
C MET A 302 -11.14 40.46 -9.63
N TYR A 303 -11.22 39.64 -10.68
CA TYR A 303 -11.81 38.32 -10.67
C TYR A 303 -10.86 37.31 -11.31
N PHE A 304 -10.91 36.08 -10.82
CA PHE A 304 -10.27 34.92 -11.45
C PHE A 304 -11.33 33.90 -11.83
N SER A 305 -11.07 33.14 -12.89
CA SER A 305 -11.86 31.98 -13.24
C SER A 305 -11.01 30.85 -13.78
N GLN A 306 -11.27 29.64 -13.29
CA GLN A 306 -10.93 28.43 -14.04
C GLN A 306 -11.98 28.28 -15.14
N TRP A 307 -11.57 28.45 -16.39
CA TRP A 307 -12.38 28.18 -17.58
C TRP A 307 -12.07 26.78 -18.09
N SER A 308 -13.07 26.08 -18.64
CA SER A 308 -12.88 24.79 -19.29
C SER A 308 -13.81 24.62 -20.48
N ASP A 309 -13.27 23.99 -21.50
CA ASP A 309 -13.97 23.40 -22.64
C ASP A 309 -13.98 21.86 -22.48
N PRO A 310 -14.96 21.29 -21.76
CA PRO A 310 -15.14 19.84 -21.72
C PRO A 310 -15.47 19.30 -23.12
N ASP A 311 -14.81 18.20 -23.48
CA ASP A 311 -15.18 17.36 -24.61
C ASP A 311 -15.22 15.93 -24.08
N LEU A 312 -16.33 15.51 -23.47
CA LEU A 312 -16.44 14.18 -22.86
C LEU A 312 -16.72 13.10 -23.91
N GLY A 313 -15.68 12.77 -24.66
CA GLY A 313 -15.80 11.96 -25.86
C GLY A 313 -16.33 12.83 -26.99
N ASP A 314 -17.61 12.67 -27.36
CA ASP A 314 -18.25 13.54 -28.35
C ASP A 314 -18.80 14.81 -27.71
N TYR A 315 -18.11 15.93 -27.98
CA TYR A 315 -18.49 17.30 -27.59
C TYR A 315 -19.96 17.64 -27.88
N GLY A 316 -20.58 17.01 -28.89
CA GLY A 316 -21.96 17.25 -29.29
C GLY A 316 -23.01 16.75 -28.28
N ASN A 317 -22.61 16.09 -27.19
CA ASN A 317 -23.52 15.51 -26.23
C ASN A 317 -23.24 15.88 -24.76
N ASP A 318 -22.47 16.95 -24.54
CA ASP A 318 -22.08 17.39 -23.21
C ASP A 318 -23.17 18.22 -22.49
N LEU A 319 -23.14 18.13 -21.16
CA LEU A 319 -23.93 18.92 -20.22
C LEU A 319 -23.01 19.42 -19.11
N THR A 320 -23.41 20.49 -18.44
CA THR A 320 -22.60 21.11 -17.38
C THR A 320 -23.42 21.51 -16.17
N GLY A 321 -22.78 21.69 -15.02
CA GLY A 321 -23.43 22.13 -13.80
C GLY A 321 -22.45 22.59 -12.73
N CYS A 322 -22.98 23.10 -11.61
CA CYS A 322 -22.19 23.45 -10.45
C CYS A 322 -22.82 22.98 -9.13
N ASP A 323 -21.99 22.68 -8.14
CA ASP A 323 -22.39 22.40 -6.78
C ASP A 323 -21.81 23.47 -5.85
N THR A 324 -22.67 24.38 -5.41
CA THR A 324 -22.26 25.52 -4.57
C THR A 324 -21.82 25.11 -3.15
N THR A 325 -22.18 23.91 -2.69
CA THR A 325 -21.79 23.43 -1.37
C THR A 325 -20.38 22.84 -1.37
N LEU A 326 -19.99 22.22 -2.48
CA LEU A 326 -18.65 21.68 -2.70
C LEU A 326 -17.71 22.70 -3.34
N SER A 327 -18.20 23.84 -3.84
CA SER A 327 -17.43 24.73 -4.72
C SER A 327 -16.93 24.04 -5.99
N LEU A 328 -17.76 23.14 -6.54
CA LEU A 328 -17.44 22.29 -7.70
C LEU A 328 -18.14 22.81 -8.96
N MET A 329 -17.45 22.88 -10.10
CA MET A 329 -18.07 22.87 -11.43
C MET A 329 -17.81 21.54 -12.12
N PHE A 330 -18.74 21.03 -12.93
CA PHE A 330 -18.58 19.72 -13.55
C PHE A 330 -19.30 19.60 -14.89
N ALA A 331 -18.80 18.71 -15.75
CA ALA A 331 -19.44 18.24 -16.97
C ALA A 331 -19.74 16.74 -16.91
N TYR A 332 -20.76 16.34 -17.66
CA TYR A 332 -21.21 14.96 -17.83
C TYR A 332 -21.94 14.82 -19.17
N ASN A 333 -21.95 13.64 -19.77
CA ASN A 333 -22.70 13.43 -21.01
C ASN A 333 -24.22 13.45 -20.74
N GLY A 334 -24.99 13.97 -21.68
CA GLY A 334 -26.45 13.82 -21.70
C GLY A 334 -26.91 12.37 -21.88
N PRO A 335 -26.44 11.64 -22.91
CA PRO A 335 -26.78 10.23 -23.11
C PRO A 335 -25.98 9.30 -22.17
N PRO A 336 -26.52 8.11 -21.85
CA PRO A 336 -25.83 7.13 -21.00
C PRO A 336 -24.67 6.39 -21.68
N ALA A 337 -24.47 6.59 -22.98
CA ALA A 337 -23.41 5.98 -23.76
C ALA A 337 -22.81 7.01 -24.73
N ASP A 338 -21.49 6.91 -24.91
CA ASP A 338 -20.69 7.70 -25.83
C ASP A 338 -19.84 6.74 -26.67
N ASP A 339 -19.79 6.94 -27.99
CA ASP A 339 -19.14 6.00 -28.91
C ASP A 339 -17.61 5.90 -28.68
N GLN A 340 -16.97 6.98 -28.23
CA GLN A 340 -15.53 6.99 -27.95
C GLN A 340 -15.21 6.18 -26.70
N TYR A 341 -15.96 6.37 -25.61
CA TYR A 341 -15.81 5.59 -24.38
C TYR A 341 -16.28 4.13 -24.53
N ALA A 342 -17.32 3.88 -25.34
CA ALA A 342 -17.81 2.54 -25.64
C ALA A 342 -16.74 1.67 -26.33
N ALA A 343 -15.83 2.27 -27.11
CA ALA A 343 -14.70 1.55 -27.72
C ALA A 343 -13.76 0.92 -26.67
N PHE A 344 -13.71 1.50 -25.47
CA PHE A 344 -12.96 0.99 -24.31
C PHE A 344 -13.83 0.16 -23.35
N LYS A 345 -15.11 -0.05 -23.69
CA LYS A 345 -16.12 -0.70 -22.83
C LYS A 345 -16.34 0.05 -21.52
N LEU A 346 -16.21 1.37 -21.57
CA LEU A 346 -16.44 2.27 -20.44
C LEU A 346 -17.75 3.03 -20.63
N ALA A 347 -18.36 3.41 -19.50
CA ALA A 347 -19.38 4.44 -19.49
C ALA A 347 -18.74 5.82 -19.70
N PRO A 348 -19.50 6.83 -20.15
CA PRO A 348 -19.01 8.20 -20.16
C PRO A 348 -18.67 8.67 -18.73
N PRO A 349 -17.47 9.23 -18.50
CA PRO A 349 -17.08 9.76 -17.21
C PRO A 349 -17.76 11.11 -16.96
N ALA A 350 -17.56 11.63 -15.74
CA ALA A 350 -17.81 13.02 -15.40
C ALA A 350 -16.47 13.63 -15.02
N VAL A 351 -16.28 14.91 -15.36
CA VAL A 351 -15.08 15.67 -15.01
C VAL A 351 -15.48 16.97 -14.36
N GLY A 352 -14.62 17.50 -13.50
CA GLY A 352 -14.93 18.74 -12.81
C GLY A 352 -13.72 19.44 -12.23
N TYR A 353 -13.98 20.60 -11.68
CA TYR A 353 -13.01 21.45 -11.04
C TYR A 353 -13.52 21.89 -9.66
N ASP A 354 -12.76 21.58 -8.63
CA ASP A 354 -13.01 22.06 -7.28
C ASP A 354 -12.08 23.22 -6.93
N PHE A 355 -12.64 24.27 -6.35
CA PHE A 355 -11.99 25.52 -6.00
C PHE A 355 -11.68 25.60 -4.49
N PHE A 356 -10.63 24.90 -4.03
CA PHE A 356 -10.27 24.86 -2.61
C PHE A 356 -9.84 26.21 -2.03
N GLN A 357 -9.19 27.03 -2.85
CA GLN A 357 -8.58 28.27 -2.40
C GLN A 357 -8.77 29.36 -3.44
N GLY A 358 -9.53 30.38 -3.09
CA GLY A 358 -9.52 31.64 -3.82
C GLY A 358 -8.60 32.70 -3.25
N PRO A 359 -8.64 33.90 -3.86
CA PRO A 359 -7.96 35.08 -3.40
C PRO A 359 -8.17 35.30 -1.91
N MET A 360 -7.08 35.65 -1.23
CA MET A 360 -7.08 35.98 0.18
C MET A 360 -7.54 37.43 0.35
N VAL A 361 -8.60 37.62 1.13
CA VAL A 361 -9.17 38.94 1.47
C VAL A 361 -9.20 39.15 2.99
N PRO A 362 -9.20 40.40 3.48
CA PRO A 362 -9.36 40.68 4.90
C PRO A 362 -10.62 40.02 5.47
N GLY A 363 -10.46 39.31 6.59
CA GLY A 363 -11.50 38.61 7.30
C GLY A 363 -11.78 39.19 8.68
N SER A 364 -12.61 38.50 9.45
CA SER A 364 -12.72 38.72 10.90
C SER A 364 -11.46 38.21 11.61
N PRO A 365 -11.16 38.64 12.86
CA PRO A 365 -10.01 38.13 13.61
C PRO A 365 -10.02 36.62 13.88
N THR A 366 -11.17 35.96 13.76
CA THR A 366 -11.32 34.50 13.90
C THR A 366 -11.24 33.75 12.58
N ASP A 367 -11.27 34.46 11.45
CA ASP A 367 -11.14 33.84 10.14
C ASP A 367 -9.69 33.38 9.93
N THR A 368 -9.52 32.32 9.16
CA THR A 368 -8.21 31.83 8.77
C THR A 368 -8.23 31.51 7.28
N ALA A 369 -7.32 32.12 6.52
CA ALA A 369 -7.07 31.80 5.13
C ALA A 369 -5.94 30.77 5.02
N VAL A 370 -5.76 30.23 3.84
CA VAL A 370 -4.58 29.49 3.39
C VAL A 370 -3.89 30.31 2.31
N PHE A 371 -2.58 30.40 2.41
CA PHE A 371 -1.70 31.00 1.40
C PHE A 371 -0.35 30.28 1.45
N ASP A 372 0.15 29.82 0.31
CA ASP A 372 1.38 29.02 0.22
C ASP A 372 1.33 27.76 1.11
N LEU A 373 0.16 27.09 1.12
CA LEU A 373 -0.15 25.95 1.99
C LEU A 373 0.11 26.21 3.49
N LYS A 374 -0.01 27.47 3.94
CA LYS A 374 0.11 27.88 5.34
C LYS A 374 -1.13 28.63 5.80
N LYS A 375 -1.53 28.43 7.05
CA LYS A 375 -2.68 29.12 7.65
C LYS A 375 -2.32 30.57 7.97
N VAL A 376 -3.19 31.51 7.58
CA VAL A 376 -3.04 32.96 7.78
C VAL A 376 -4.24 33.49 8.59
N PRO A 377 -4.09 33.71 9.91
CA PRO A 377 -5.16 34.25 10.76
C PRO A 377 -5.55 35.68 10.38
N GLY A 378 -6.83 36.04 10.56
CA GLY A 378 -7.37 37.37 10.28
C GLY A 378 -7.74 37.63 8.81
N TYR A 379 -7.59 36.61 7.96
CA TYR A 379 -7.94 36.62 6.55
C TYR A 379 -8.86 35.46 6.23
N LYS A 380 -9.52 35.51 5.08
CA LYS A 380 -10.27 34.39 4.51
C LYS A 380 -10.00 34.26 3.02
N ASN A 381 -10.01 33.04 2.49
CA ASN A 381 -10.07 32.83 1.05
C ASN A 381 -11.51 33.01 0.56
N LEU A 382 -11.66 33.61 -0.61
CA LEU A 382 -12.96 33.61 -1.29
C LEU A 382 -13.25 32.21 -1.87
N PRO A 383 -14.48 31.67 -1.71
CA PRO A 383 -14.88 30.44 -2.40
C PRO A 383 -15.22 30.74 -3.87
N MET A 384 -15.85 29.79 -4.56
CA MET A 384 -16.56 30.09 -5.81
C MET A 384 -17.66 31.14 -5.54
N THR A 385 -17.57 32.30 -6.17
CA THR A 385 -18.52 33.42 -5.98
C THR A 385 -19.56 33.52 -7.08
N SER A 386 -19.32 32.87 -8.22
CA SER A 386 -20.29 32.70 -9.31
C SER A 386 -19.86 31.57 -10.24
N TYR A 387 -20.83 31.05 -11.00
CA TYR A 387 -20.62 30.09 -12.06
C TYR A 387 -21.17 30.65 -13.38
N GLY A 388 -20.47 30.42 -14.48
CA GLY A 388 -20.87 30.83 -15.82
C GLY A 388 -20.84 29.67 -16.79
N TYR A 389 -21.74 29.68 -17.77
CA TYR A 389 -21.71 28.74 -18.88
C TYR A 389 -22.20 29.41 -20.16
N PHE A 390 -21.79 28.85 -21.30
CA PHE A 390 -22.32 29.17 -22.62
C PHE A 390 -22.00 28.02 -23.58
N GLY A 391 -22.68 27.95 -24.71
CA GLY A 391 -22.45 26.86 -25.65
C GLY A 391 -23.56 26.64 -26.67
N SER A 392 -23.35 25.65 -27.53
CA SER A 392 -24.24 25.35 -28.65
C SER A 392 -25.61 24.86 -28.17
N GLY A 393 -26.68 25.40 -28.77
CA GLY A 393 -28.05 25.04 -28.41
C GLY A 393 -28.59 25.71 -27.14
N THR A 394 -27.86 26.69 -26.59
CA THR A 394 -28.29 27.51 -25.45
C THR A 394 -28.61 28.95 -25.88
N ASP A 395 -29.19 29.74 -24.97
CA ASP A 395 -29.40 31.19 -25.20
C ASP A 395 -28.10 32.01 -25.14
N TRP A 396 -26.98 31.40 -24.72
CA TRP A 396 -25.71 32.06 -24.48
C TRP A 396 -24.64 31.53 -25.43
N THR A 397 -24.13 32.43 -26.28
CA THR A 397 -23.11 32.14 -27.29
C THR A 397 -21.73 32.58 -26.84
N ASP A 398 -20.70 32.05 -27.49
CA ASP A 398 -19.30 32.38 -27.24
C ASP A 398 -19.06 33.91 -27.25
N PRO A 399 -18.30 34.46 -26.28
CA PRO A 399 -17.87 35.84 -26.33
C PRO A 399 -17.05 36.15 -27.60
N ASP A 400 -17.15 37.38 -28.09
CA ASP A 400 -16.38 37.86 -29.23
C ASP A 400 -14.88 37.75 -28.93
N LEU A 401 -14.10 37.23 -29.89
CA LEU A 401 -12.64 37.20 -29.80
C LEU A 401 -12.04 38.35 -30.62
N GLU A 402 -10.80 38.73 -30.33
CA GLU A 402 -10.05 39.81 -31.00
C GLU A 402 -10.63 41.23 -30.86
N GLU A 403 -11.85 41.36 -30.34
CA GLU A 403 -12.59 42.62 -30.20
C GLU A 403 -12.79 43.00 -28.73
N TYR A 404 -12.74 44.30 -28.44
CA TYR A 404 -12.94 44.79 -27.06
C TYR A 404 -14.35 44.49 -26.51
N ASN A 405 -15.32 44.24 -27.38
CA ASN A 405 -16.65 43.77 -26.97
C ASN A 405 -16.57 42.46 -26.17
N GLY A 406 -15.68 41.57 -26.60
CA GLY A 406 -15.31 40.35 -25.92
C GLY A 406 -14.83 40.58 -24.49
N THR A 407 -13.95 41.57 -24.28
CA THR A 407 -13.50 41.96 -22.93
C THR A 407 -14.69 42.28 -22.02
N LEU A 408 -15.72 42.96 -22.53
CA LEU A 408 -16.91 43.32 -21.74
C LEU A 408 -17.76 42.08 -21.39
N GLN A 409 -17.99 41.21 -22.38
CA GLN A 409 -18.72 39.95 -22.20
C GLN A 409 -18.03 39.00 -21.21
N TRP A 410 -16.71 38.82 -21.35
CA TRP A 410 -15.90 38.03 -20.41
C TRP A 410 -15.94 38.60 -18.99
N TYR A 411 -15.82 39.91 -18.82
CA TYR A 411 -15.90 40.51 -17.49
C TYR A 411 -17.30 40.35 -16.85
N ASN A 412 -18.37 40.34 -17.66
CA ASN A 412 -19.71 39.99 -17.19
C ASN A 412 -19.81 38.54 -16.73
N LEU A 413 -19.26 37.57 -17.47
CA LEU A 413 -19.18 36.17 -17.04
C LEU A 413 -18.42 36.02 -15.71
N LEU A 414 -17.24 36.65 -15.59
CA LEU A 414 -16.38 36.57 -14.41
C LEU A 414 -17.08 37.01 -13.11
N ARG A 415 -18.02 37.96 -13.19
CA ARG A 415 -18.75 38.50 -12.04
C ARG A 415 -20.16 37.92 -11.84
N GLY A 416 -20.52 36.92 -12.65
CA GLY A 416 -21.74 36.09 -12.52
C GLY A 416 -22.93 36.53 -13.37
N TYR A 417 -22.71 37.21 -14.49
CA TYR A 417 -23.73 37.63 -15.45
C TYR A 417 -23.60 36.90 -16.79
N ALA A 418 -24.66 36.93 -17.59
CA ALA A 418 -24.65 36.38 -18.95
C ALA A 418 -23.62 37.11 -19.84
N PRO A 419 -23.11 36.49 -20.92
CA PRO A 419 -22.06 37.05 -21.78
C PRO A 419 -22.58 38.16 -22.70
N THR A 420 -22.99 39.29 -22.12
CA THR A 420 -23.41 40.50 -22.82
C THR A 420 -22.42 41.64 -22.60
N ASP A 421 -22.45 42.67 -23.45
CA ASP A 421 -21.49 43.78 -23.44
C ASP A 421 -21.86 44.95 -22.51
N ASP A 422 -23.11 45.03 -22.05
CA ASP A 422 -23.54 46.08 -21.11
C ASP A 422 -22.99 45.83 -19.70
N ILE A 423 -21.93 46.56 -19.35
CA ILE A 423 -21.33 46.52 -18.00
C ILE A 423 -22.16 47.30 -16.96
N GLN A 424 -22.92 48.32 -17.38
CA GLN A 424 -23.67 49.18 -16.47
C GLN A 424 -24.99 48.53 -16.04
N ASN A 425 -25.66 47.83 -16.96
CA ASN A 425 -26.91 47.10 -16.72
C ASN A 425 -26.78 45.65 -17.23
N PRO A 426 -25.97 44.82 -16.56
CA PRO A 426 -25.68 43.47 -17.04
C PRO A 426 -26.92 42.57 -17.01
N THR A 427 -26.98 41.65 -17.97
CA THR A 427 -28.03 40.64 -18.06
C THR A 427 -27.77 39.53 -17.05
N TRP A 428 -28.77 39.24 -16.21
CA TRP A 428 -28.68 38.13 -15.26
C TRP A 428 -28.78 36.79 -15.98
N PHE A 429 -28.02 35.80 -15.49
CA PHE A 429 -28.44 34.42 -15.67
C PHE A 429 -29.76 34.21 -14.93
N VAL A 430 -30.61 33.35 -15.49
CA VAL A 430 -31.91 33.01 -14.93
C VAL A 430 -31.95 31.49 -14.79
N ALA A 431 -32.39 31.01 -13.63
CA ALA A 431 -32.55 29.57 -13.43
C ALA A 431 -33.54 29.02 -14.46
N SER A 432 -33.14 27.98 -15.18
CA SER A 432 -33.91 27.39 -16.28
C SER A 432 -34.97 26.42 -15.75
N THR A 433 -34.64 25.62 -14.73
CA THR A 433 -35.53 24.59 -14.19
C THR A 433 -35.67 24.60 -12.66
N GLY A 434 -36.51 23.71 -12.15
CA GLY A 434 -36.68 23.48 -10.72
C GLY A 434 -37.49 24.57 -10.00
N PRO A 435 -37.48 24.57 -8.65
CA PRO A 435 -38.30 25.49 -7.84
C PRO A 435 -37.98 26.97 -8.03
N ASN A 436 -36.79 27.29 -8.53
CA ASN A 436 -36.31 28.66 -8.74
C ASN A 436 -36.41 29.13 -10.20
N ALA A 437 -36.99 28.33 -11.10
CA ALA A 437 -37.09 28.65 -12.52
C ALA A 437 -37.66 30.06 -12.76
N GLY A 438 -37.00 30.84 -13.63
CA GLY A 438 -37.37 32.22 -13.94
C GLY A 438 -36.78 33.28 -13.00
N ASN A 439 -36.10 32.90 -11.92
CA ASN A 439 -35.44 33.85 -11.00
C ASN A 439 -33.97 34.13 -11.41
N PRO A 440 -33.50 35.38 -11.29
CA PRO A 440 -32.09 35.71 -11.46
C PRO A 440 -31.17 34.96 -10.49
N THR A 441 -30.01 34.50 -10.99
CA THR A 441 -29.01 33.78 -10.21
C THR A 441 -27.58 34.11 -10.67
N LYS A 442 -26.61 33.93 -9.79
CA LYS A 442 -25.16 33.90 -10.11
C LYS A 442 -24.60 32.49 -10.26
N PHE A 443 -25.43 31.50 -9.98
CA PHE A 443 -25.12 30.09 -10.05
C PHE A 443 -26.22 29.41 -10.89
N PRO A 444 -26.23 29.64 -12.22
CA PRO A 444 -27.08 28.85 -13.09
C PRO A 444 -26.67 27.38 -13.03
N LEU A 445 -27.59 26.47 -13.36
CA LEU A 445 -27.32 25.03 -13.44
C LEU A 445 -26.78 24.43 -12.12
N SER A 446 -27.28 24.93 -10.98
CA SER A 446 -26.84 24.53 -9.64
C SER A 446 -27.62 23.34 -9.03
N GLY A 447 -28.41 22.65 -9.85
CA GLY A 447 -29.22 21.50 -9.46
C GLY A 447 -28.43 20.20 -9.46
N ASP A 448 -29.05 19.14 -8.93
CA ASP A 448 -28.48 17.80 -8.93
C ASP A 448 -29.00 16.98 -10.13
N PRO A 449 -28.15 16.66 -11.12
CA PRO A 449 -28.57 15.89 -12.28
C PRO A 449 -28.91 14.44 -11.96
N ILE A 450 -28.45 13.89 -10.82
CA ILE A 450 -28.71 12.51 -10.42
C ILE A 450 -30.18 12.34 -10.00
N SER A 451 -30.68 13.27 -9.17
CA SER A 451 -32.07 13.31 -8.72
C SER A 451 -33.00 14.12 -9.64
N ALA A 452 -32.43 14.85 -10.60
CA ALA A 452 -33.11 15.83 -11.44
C ALA A 452 -33.85 16.91 -10.63
N ASP A 453 -33.28 17.33 -9.50
CA ASP A 453 -33.82 18.38 -8.62
C ASP A 453 -33.03 19.70 -8.78
N GLY A 454 -33.73 20.83 -8.75
CA GLY A 454 -33.15 22.16 -8.95
C GLY A 454 -32.98 22.59 -10.43
N ASP A 455 -32.00 23.45 -10.68
CA ASP A 455 -31.68 23.99 -12.00
C ASP A 455 -30.67 23.08 -12.71
N VAL A 456 -31.10 22.26 -13.66
CA VAL A 456 -30.32 21.15 -14.23
C VAL A 456 -30.24 21.28 -15.75
N ASP A 457 -29.02 21.18 -16.30
CA ASP A 457 -28.80 21.18 -17.75
C ASP A 457 -29.33 19.88 -18.39
N GLY A 458 -29.77 19.95 -19.64
CA GLY A 458 -30.38 18.83 -20.34
C GLY A 458 -31.91 18.73 -20.22
N ILE A 459 -32.54 19.57 -19.38
CA ILE A 459 -34.01 19.64 -19.28
C ILE A 459 -34.58 20.69 -20.22
N GLU A 460 -34.14 21.95 -20.11
CA GLU A 460 -34.56 23.04 -21.00
C GLU A 460 -33.71 23.05 -22.29
N TYR A 461 -32.40 22.99 -22.14
CA TYR A 461 -31.45 22.97 -23.26
C TYR A 461 -31.07 21.53 -23.61
N GLN A 462 -30.99 21.22 -24.90
CA GLN A 462 -30.48 19.93 -25.35
C GLN A 462 -28.98 19.84 -25.12
N ALA A 463 -28.47 18.63 -24.87
CA ALA A 463 -27.04 18.37 -24.78
C ALA A 463 -26.31 18.85 -26.05
N GLY A 464 -25.07 19.30 -25.87
CA GLY A 464 -24.27 19.92 -26.91
C GLY A 464 -22.99 20.49 -26.34
N ASP A 465 -22.19 21.09 -27.20
CA ASP A 465 -20.90 21.66 -26.82
C ASP A 465 -21.05 22.74 -25.72
N ARG A 466 -20.36 22.58 -24.58
CA ARG A 466 -20.48 23.43 -23.37
C ARG A 466 -19.14 24.03 -22.99
N ARG A 467 -19.13 25.30 -22.60
CA ARG A 467 -18.02 25.93 -21.88
C ARG A 467 -18.47 26.32 -20.48
N MET A 468 -17.57 26.15 -19.51
CA MET A 468 -17.85 26.39 -18.10
C MET A 468 -16.81 27.30 -17.45
N LEU A 469 -17.26 28.09 -16.48
CA LEU A 469 -16.46 29.05 -15.73
C LEU A 469 -16.77 28.95 -14.24
N GLN A 470 -15.75 28.63 -13.46
CA GLN A 470 -15.80 28.71 -12.02
C GLN A 470 -15.07 29.97 -11.57
N CYS A 471 -15.82 30.95 -11.06
CA CYS A 471 -15.31 32.30 -10.84
C CYS A 471 -15.19 32.64 -9.35
N THR A 472 -14.22 33.48 -9.01
CA THR A 472 -14.05 34.03 -7.65
C THR A 472 -13.69 35.53 -7.70
N GLY A 473 -14.26 36.31 -6.78
CA GLY A 473 -14.02 37.75 -6.63
C GLY A 473 -15.25 38.52 -6.12
N PRO A 474 -15.22 39.86 -6.06
CA PRO A 474 -14.09 40.71 -6.40
C PRO A 474 -13.06 40.80 -5.26
N PHE A 475 -11.84 41.17 -5.63
CA PHE A 475 -10.78 41.62 -4.71
C PHE A 475 -9.95 42.72 -5.36
N THR A 476 -9.01 43.31 -4.63
CA THR A 476 -8.12 44.37 -5.14
C THR A 476 -6.67 43.89 -5.09
N MET A 477 -5.88 44.19 -6.11
CA MET A 477 -4.43 43.95 -6.13
C MET A 477 -3.67 45.27 -6.27
N ASN A 478 -2.88 45.63 -5.28
CA ASN A 478 -1.90 46.72 -5.37
C ASN A 478 -0.67 46.29 -6.19
N PRO A 479 0.16 47.24 -6.66
CA PRO A 479 1.43 46.91 -7.31
C PRO A 479 2.29 45.98 -6.43
N ASN A 480 2.72 44.87 -7.01
CA ASN A 480 3.46 43.76 -6.40
C ASN A 480 2.69 42.91 -5.38
N ASP A 481 1.36 43.08 -5.24
CA ASP A 481 0.56 42.15 -4.45
C ASP A 481 0.57 40.76 -5.11
N GLU A 482 0.62 39.73 -4.27
CA GLU A 482 0.54 38.32 -4.66
C GLU A 482 -0.81 37.75 -4.21
N GLN A 483 -1.45 36.98 -5.09
CA GLN A 483 -2.67 36.24 -4.80
C GLN A 483 -2.51 34.80 -5.26
N GLU A 484 -3.17 33.87 -4.57
CA GLU A 484 -3.04 32.44 -4.84
C GLU A 484 -4.41 31.80 -5.03
N VAL A 485 -4.52 30.99 -6.08
CA VAL A 485 -5.69 30.18 -6.39
C VAL A 485 -5.28 28.72 -6.46
N VAL A 486 -6.02 27.83 -5.80
CA VAL A 486 -5.80 26.38 -5.85
C VAL A 486 -7.06 25.69 -6.33
N VAL A 487 -6.91 24.91 -7.41
CA VAL A 487 -7.99 24.16 -8.08
C VAL A 487 -7.59 22.68 -8.20
N ALA A 488 -8.51 21.74 -8.02
CA ALA A 488 -8.30 20.36 -8.47
C ALA A 488 -9.09 20.10 -9.74
N VAL A 489 -8.44 19.50 -10.74
CA VAL A 489 -9.10 18.77 -11.82
C VAL A 489 -9.46 17.39 -11.29
N LEU A 490 -10.74 17.05 -11.36
CA LEU A 490 -11.31 15.84 -10.80
C LEU A 490 -11.90 14.99 -11.91
N GLY A 491 -11.71 13.67 -11.85
CA GLY A 491 -12.40 12.70 -12.69
C GLY A 491 -13.27 11.77 -11.87
N GLY A 492 -14.41 11.37 -12.43
CA GLY A 492 -15.31 10.38 -11.86
C GLY A 492 -15.77 9.39 -12.92
N LEU A 493 -15.77 8.09 -12.58
CA LEU A 493 -16.21 7.03 -13.48
C LEU A 493 -17.18 6.07 -12.78
N GLY A 494 -18.46 6.24 -13.07
CA GLY A 494 -19.53 5.32 -12.70
C GLY A 494 -19.83 4.31 -13.81
N ALA A 495 -20.99 3.66 -13.76
CA ALA A 495 -21.42 2.79 -14.86
C ALA A 495 -22.33 3.47 -15.89
N ASN A 496 -22.66 4.74 -15.69
CA ASN A 496 -23.32 5.60 -16.67
C ASN A 496 -22.93 7.06 -16.39
N ASN A 497 -23.30 7.93 -17.32
CA ASN A 497 -23.07 9.38 -17.25
C ASN A 497 -23.46 10.03 -15.92
N LEU A 498 -24.64 9.71 -15.36
CA LEU A 498 -25.12 10.33 -14.11
C LEU A 498 -24.36 9.83 -12.89
N THR A 499 -23.98 8.56 -12.89
CA THR A 499 -23.34 7.97 -11.70
C THR A 499 -21.85 8.21 -11.69
N SER A 500 -21.27 8.57 -12.84
CA SER A 500 -19.97 9.23 -12.93
C SER A 500 -19.96 10.57 -12.18
N VAL A 501 -21.06 11.34 -12.15
CA VAL A 501 -21.17 12.56 -11.32
C VAL A 501 -21.13 12.23 -9.83
N SER A 502 -21.74 11.11 -9.42
CA SER A 502 -21.65 10.65 -8.02
C SER A 502 -20.21 10.31 -7.62
N ASP A 503 -19.49 9.61 -8.50
CA ASP A 503 -18.08 9.26 -8.28
C ASP A 503 -17.17 10.51 -8.25
N LEU A 504 -17.44 11.48 -9.12
CA LEU A 504 -16.76 12.78 -9.15
C LEU A 504 -16.91 13.52 -7.82
N LYS A 505 -18.14 13.66 -7.31
CA LYS A 505 -18.42 14.29 -6.00
C LYS A 505 -17.81 13.50 -4.83
N SER A 506 -17.63 12.19 -4.97
CA SER A 506 -16.90 11.41 -3.96
C SER A 506 -15.40 11.67 -4.00
N THR A 507 -14.83 11.87 -5.19
CA THR A 507 -13.41 12.19 -5.39
C THR A 507 -13.07 13.56 -4.81
N ASP A 508 -13.97 14.53 -5.01
CA ASP A 508 -13.93 15.87 -4.42
C ASP A 508 -13.76 15.84 -2.89
N ASN A 509 -14.54 15.01 -2.19
CA ASN A 509 -14.41 14.86 -0.73
C ASN A 509 -13.00 14.41 -0.28
N VAL A 510 -12.35 13.51 -1.04
CA VAL A 510 -10.97 13.08 -0.74
C VAL A 510 -9.98 14.21 -1.00
N ALA A 511 -10.17 14.95 -2.09
CA ALA A 511 -9.38 16.11 -2.43
C ALA A 511 -9.47 17.19 -1.33
N GLN A 512 -10.68 17.43 -0.82
CA GLN A 512 -10.95 18.37 0.25
C GLN A 512 -10.29 17.96 1.58
N LEU A 513 -10.26 16.66 1.92
CA LEU A 513 -9.54 16.15 3.08
C LEU A 513 -8.02 16.37 2.96
N ALA A 514 -7.44 16.04 1.80
CA ALA A 514 -6.02 16.26 1.54
C ALA A 514 -5.66 17.75 1.65
N TYR A 515 -6.48 18.63 1.07
CA TYR A 515 -6.29 20.08 1.15
C TYR A 515 -6.48 20.64 2.58
N ASN A 516 -7.48 20.19 3.33
CA ASN A 516 -7.71 20.63 4.72
C ASN A 516 -6.54 20.28 5.66
N SER A 517 -5.82 19.19 5.38
CA SER A 517 -4.59 18.82 6.07
C SER A 517 -3.36 19.61 5.60
N LEU A 518 -3.49 20.46 4.56
CA LEU A 518 -2.40 21.14 3.86
C LEU A 518 -1.37 20.15 3.28
N PHE A 519 -1.83 18.94 2.93
CA PHE A 519 -0.99 17.84 2.45
C PHE A 519 0.16 17.48 3.39
N THR A 520 0.05 17.79 4.69
CA THR A 520 1.06 17.39 5.69
C THR A 520 1.10 15.89 5.89
N VAL A 521 0.00 15.20 5.59
CA VAL A 521 -0.03 13.75 5.43
C VAL A 521 -0.97 13.41 4.28
N VAL A 522 -0.49 12.64 3.32
CA VAL A 522 -1.27 12.17 2.17
C VAL A 522 -1.53 10.67 2.35
N PRO A 523 -2.79 10.18 2.30
CA PRO A 523 -3.08 8.75 2.27
C PRO A 523 -2.21 8.07 1.22
N LYS A 524 -1.48 7.03 1.58
CA LYS A 524 -0.66 6.25 0.64
C LYS A 524 -0.69 4.78 1.04
N PRO A 525 -0.55 3.84 0.08
CA PRO A 525 -0.42 2.44 0.41
C PRO A 525 0.87 2.17 1.21
N PRO A 526 0.99 1.01 1.87
CA PRO A 526 2.24 0.60 2.50
C PRO A 526 3.40 0.56 1.51
N VAL A 527 4.63 0.65 2.02
CA VAL A 527 5.84 0.43 1.21
C VAL A 527 5.74 -0.97 0.58
N PRO A 528 5.92 -1.12 -0.75
CA PRO A 528 5.87 -2.42 -1.39
C PRO A 528 6.91 -3.39 -0.80
N PRO A 529 6.55 -4.65 -0.49
CA PRO A 529 7.50 -5.62 0.02
C PRO A 529 8.56 -6.00 -1.01
N LYS A 530 9.80 -6.23 -0.57
CA LYS A 530 10.87 -6.78 -1.40
C LYS A 530 10.81 -8.29 -1.41
N VAL A 531 10.64 -8.89 -2.58
CA VAL A 531 10.52 -10.35 -2.72
C VAL A 531 11.81 -10.94 -3.27
N GLN A 532 12.31 -11.95 -2.60
CA GLN A 532 13.33 -12.87 -3.10
C GLN A 532 12.64 -14.18 -3.51
N ALA A 533 13.05 -14.74 -4.66
CA ALA A 533 12.53 -16.01 -5.14
C ALA A 533 13.65 -17.06 -5.16
N SER A 534 13.45 -18.14 -4.40
CA SER A 534 14.36 -19.29 -4.35
C SER A 534 13.84 -20.37 -5.29
N ILE A 535 14.68 -20.78 -6.24
CA ILE A 535 14.27 -21.60 -7.38
C ILE A 535 14.73 -23.04 -7.19
N LEU A 536 13.76 -23.96 -7.15
CA LEU A 536 13.98 -25.39 -7.01
C LEU A 536 13.40 -26.15 -8.21
N GLU A 537 13.60 -27.47 -8.21
CA GLU A 537 13.31 -28.35 -9.35
C GLU A 537 11.83 -28.35 -9.76
N ASP A 538 10.94 -28.31 -8.76
CA ASP A 538 9.48 -28.35 -8.89
C ASP A 538 8.76 -27.36 -7.95
N LYS A 539 9.52 -26.52 -7.23
CA LYS A 539 8.99 -25.52 -6.31
C LYS A 539 9.64 -24.16 -6.52
N ILE A 540 8.91 -23.11 -6.16
CA ILE A 540 9.42 -21.75 -6.01
C ILE A 540 9.08 -21.31 -4.60
N VAL A 541 10.06 -20.85 -3.82
CA VAL A 541 9.77 -20.18 -2.55
C VAL A 541 9.84 -18.68 -2.78
N LEU A 542 8.77 -17.97 -2.46
CA LEU A 542 8.77 -16.51 -2.40
C LEU A 542 8.97 -16.10 -0.95
N ASN A 543 9.94 -15.24 -0.69
CA ASN A 543 10.27 -14.72 0.63
C ASN A 543 10.30 -13.19 0.58
N TRP A 544 9.54 -12.53 1.45
CA TRP A 544 9.57 -11.07 1.65
C TRP A 544 9.82 -10.66 3.10
N GLY A 545 10.33 -11.57 3.92
CA GLY A 545 10.69 -11.37 5.32
C GLY A 545 12.20 -11.21 5.58
N TRP A 546 13.03 -11.34 4.55
CA TRP A 546 14.49 -11.32 4.65
C TRP A 546 15.10 -9.92 4.88
N ASP A 547 14.40 -8.85 4.48
CA ASP A 547 14.88 -7.46 4.64
C ASP A 547 14.12 -6.77 5.78
N ALA A 548 14.65 -6.87 7.00
CA ALA A 548 14.04 -6.32 8.21
C ALA A 548 13.70 -4.84 8.10
N ALA A 549 14.52 -4.04 7.39
CA ALA A 549 14.28 -2.62 7.21
C ALA A 549 13.04 -2.37 6.33
N THR A 550 12.86 -3.15 5.25
CA THR A 550 11.66 -3.06 4.40
C THR A 550 10.44 -3.57 5.14
N VAL A 551 10.53 -4.70 5.86
CA VAL A 551 9.42 -5.24 6.67
C VAL A 551 8.92 -4.19 7.65
N LYS A 552 9.82 -3.55 8.39
CA LYS A 552 9.49 -2.46 9.32
C LYS A 552 8.81 -1.28 8.60
N ALA A 553 9.36 -0.85 7.47
CA ALA A 553 8.80 0.24 6.68
C ALA A 553 7.40 -0.08 6.12
N THR A 554 7.12 -1.35 5.82
CA THR A 554 5.82 -1.83 5.33
C THR A 554 4.79 -1.98 6.46
N GLU A 555 5.17 -2.59 7.58
CA GLU A 555 4.22 -3.05 8.61
C GLU A 555 4.03 -2.07 9.77
N GLU A 556 5.04 -1.27 10.12
CA GLU A 556 4.98 -0.38 11.29
C GLU A 556 4.65 1.08 10.93
N THR A 557 4.67 1.44 9.65
CA THR A 557 4.43 2.82 9.21
C THR A 557 2.93 3.12 9.22
N LYS A 558 2.49 3.92 10.20
CA LYS A 558 1.15 4.51 10.21
C LYS A 558 1.08 5.79 9.37
N ILE A 559 0.17 5.84 8.41
CA ILE A 559 -0.06 7.02 7.56
C ILE A 559 -1.44 7.58 7.85
N ILE A 560 -1.50 8.70 8.57
CA ILE A 560 -2.76 9.24 9.12
C ILE A 560 -3.40 8.21 10.05
N ASN A 561 -4.45 7.54 9.57
CA ASN A 561 -5.22 6.52 10.25
C ASN A 561 -5.08 5.17 9.56
N TYR A 562 -4.36 5.08 8.44
CA TYR A 562 -4.09 3.83 7.76
C TYR A 562 -2.99 3.06 8.49
N GLU A 563 -3.33 1.86 8.93
CA GLU A 563 -2.43 0.91 9.58
C GLU A 563 -2.29 -0.33 8.70
N PHE A 564 -1.12 -0.97 8.72
CA PHE A 564 -0.90 -2.21 7.98
C PHE A 564 -1.92 -3.28 8.40
N GLU A 565 -2.49 -3.96 7.41
CA GLU A 565 -3.51 -4.99 7.65
C GLU A 565 -3.07 -6.35 7.10
N GLY A 566 -2.37 -6.41 5.97
CA GLY A 566 -1.87 -7.68 5.46
C GLY A 566 -1.13 -7.64 4.12
N TYR A 567 -0.75 -8.82 3.65
CA TYR A 567 -0.13 -9.07 2.35
C TYR A 567 -1.07 -9.82 1.41
N ASN A 568 -1.01 -9.53 0.11
CA ASN A 568 -1.60 -10.36 -0.94
C ASN A 568 -0.48 -10.96 -1.81
N VAL A 569 -0.64 -12.22 -2.20
CA VAL A 569 0.28 -12.91 -3.14
C VAL A 569 -0.46 -13.21 -4.44
N TYR A 570 0.16 -12.88 -5.58
CA TYR A 570 -0.44 -13.05 -6.90
C TYR A 570 0.43 -13.86 -7.86
N GLN A 571 -0.22 -14.63 -8.72
CA GLN A 571 0.36 -15.12 -9.98
C GLN A 571 -0.24 -14.35 -11.16
N LEU A 572 0.63 -13.82 -12.02
CA LEU A 572 0.26 -13.04 -13.20
C LEU A 572 0.54 -13.81 -14.50
N ALA A 573 -0.21 -13.48 -15.55
CA ALA A 573 -0.06 -14.12 -16.86
C ALA A 573 1.19 -13.67 -17.63
N SER A 574 1.67 -12.44 -17.37
CA SER A 574 2.84 -11.85 -18.04
C SER A 574 3.51 -10.79 -17.17
N ALA A 575 4.71 -10.36 -17.56
CA ALA A 575 5.44 -9.25 -16.92
C ALA A 575 4.74 -7.89 -17.03
N THR A 576 3.74 -7.75 -17.90
CA THR A 576 2.98 -6.49 -18.13
C THR A 576 1.54 -6.57 -17.64
N SER A 577 1.14 -7.69 -17.02
CA SER A 577 -0.20 -7.86 -16.48
C SER A 577 -0.40 -7.01 -15.22
N ARG A 578 -1.64 -6.58 -14.97
CA ARG A 578 -2.04 -5.84 -13.76
C ARG A 578 -2.67 -6.79 -12.75
N ILE A 579 -2.63 -6.44 -11.46
CA ILE A 579 -3.32 -7.21 -10.41
C ILE A 579 -4.85 -7.20 -10.58
N SER A 580 -5.38 -6.18 -11.27
CA SER A 580 -6.80 -6.04 -11.63
C SER A 580 -7.21 -6.81 -12.89
N ASP A 581 -6.27 -7.40 -13.63
CA ASP A 581 -6.58 -8.20 -14.83
C ASP A 581 -7.33 -9.49 -14.45
N LYS A 582 -8.34 -9.86 -15.24
CA LYS A 582 -9.09 -11.13 -15.06
C LYS A 582 -8.23 -12.39 -15.20
N THR A 583 -7.02 -12.25 -15.74
CA THR A 583 -6.04 -13.33 -15.90
C THR A 583 -5.08 -13.47 -14.73
N THR A 584 -5.16 -12.58 -13.73
CA THR A 584 -4.36 -12.63 -12.51
C THR A 584 -5.08 -13.49 -11.46
N PHE A 585 -4.31 -14.32 -10.75
CA PHE A 585 -4.82 -15.20 -9.70
C PHE A 585 -4.25 -14.78 -8.35
N LYS A 586 -5.11 -14.44 -7.38
CA LYS A 586 -4.70 -14.22 -5.97
C LYS A 586 -4.49 -15.57 -5.30
N ILE A 587 -3.25 -15.87 -4.96
CA ILE A 587 -2.80 -17.16 -4.41
C ILE A 587 -3.15 -17.28 -2.92
N ALA A 588 -2.89 -16.21 -2.16
CA ALA A 588 -3.08 -16.16 -0.72
C ALA A 588 -3.23 -14.70 -0.25
N THR A 589 -3.91 -14.53 0.90
CA THR A 589 -3.87 -13.33 1.73
C THR A 589 -3.30 -13.71 3.09
N TYR A 590 -2.40 -12.89 3.63
CA TYR A 590 -1.83 -13.05 4.98
C TYR A 590 -2.05 -11.76 5.77
N ASP A 591 -3.05 -11.77 6.64
CA ASP A 591 -3.57 -10.61 7.35
C ASP A 591 -3.49 -10.78 8.87
N ILE A 592 -3.55 -9.65 9.59
CA ILE A 592 -3.59 -9.63 11.04
C ILE A 592 -4.84 -10.38 11.52
N VAL A 593 -4.69 -11.21 12.56
CA VAL A 593 -5.83 -11.90 13.19
C VAL A 593 -6.56 -10.91 14.09
N ASN A 594 -7.54 -10.20 13.53
CA ASN A 594 -8.29 -9.14 14.21
C ASN A 594 -9.79 -9.09 13.83
N ASP A 595 -10.29 -10.13 13.14
CA ASP A 595 -11.66 -10.26 12.61
C ASP A 595 -12.00 -9.31 11.43
N ILE A 596 -11.03 -8.59 10.86
CA ILE A 596 -11.21 -7.71 9.69
C ILE A 596 -11.05 -8.53 8.38
N ARG A 597 -12.02 -9.38 8.09
CA ARG A 597 -11.96 -10.28 6.92
C ARG A 597 -12.42 -9.66 5.61
N ILE A 598 -13.29 -8.68 5.65
CA ILE A 598 -13.80 -8.05 4.43
C ILE A 598 -13.80 -6.55 4.64
N ILE A 599 -12.94 -5.88 3.89
CA ILE A 599 -12.91 -4.42 3.87
C ILE A 599 -13.81 -3.99 2.73
N TYR A 600 -14.86 -3.27 3.09
CA TYR A 600 -15.76 -2.70 2.11
C TYR A 600 -15.41 -1.25 1.82
N SER A 601 -15.59 -0.85 0.56
CA SER A 601 -15.59 0.54 0.14
C SER A 601 -16.83 0.81 -0.70
N THR A 602 -17.29 2.05 -0.73
CA THR A 602 -18.32 2.43 -1.69
C THR A 602 -17.77 2.34 -3.11
N LYS A 603 -18.46 1.58 -3.97
CA LYS A 603 -18.22 1.54 -5.41
C LYS A 603 -19.56 1.58 -6.10
N PHE A 604 -19.62 2.27 -7.23
CA PHE A 604 -20.81 2.22 -8.04
C PHE A 604 -20.95 0.82 -8.69
N VAL A 605 -22.09 0.16 -8.47
CA VAL A 605 -22.36 -1.17 -9.06
C VAL A 605 -23.39 -1.02 -10.19
N PRO A 606 -22.97 -1.22 -11.46
CA PRO A 606 -23.82 -1.06 -12.64
C PRO A 606 -25.17 -1.76 -12.53
N GLU A 607 -25.20 -2.94 -11.93
CA GLU A 607 -26.36 -3.81 -11.81
C GLU A 607 -27.47 -3.21 -10.93
N TYR A 608 -27.12 -2.34 -9.99
CA TYR A 608 -28.07 -1.72 -9.05
C TYR A 608 -28.33 -0.24 -9.35
N SER A 609 -27.67 0.33 -10.35
CA SER A 609 -27.74 1.75 -10.70
C SER A 609 -27.54 2.70 -9.49
N THR A 610 -26.79 2.26 -8.48
CA THR A 610 -26.52 3.02 -7.26
C THR A 610 -25.12 2.72 -6.72
N VAL A 611 -24.62 3.62 -5.89
CA VAL A 611 -23.42 3.36 -5.08
C VAL A 611 -23.80 2.31 -4.04
N VAL A 612 -23.07 1.20 -4.03
CA VAL A 612 -23.21 0.17 -3.00
C VAL A 612 -21.86 -0.06 -2.36
N GLU A 613 -21.92 -0.55 -1.14
CA GLU A 613 -20.74 -0.99 -0.42
C GLU A 613 -20.29 -2.34 -1.02
N VAL A 614 -19.11 -2.37 -1.65
CA VAL A 614 -18.51 -3.56 -2.24
C VAL A 614 -17.25 -3.95 -1.47
N PRO A 615 -16.96 -5.26 -1.37
CA PRO A 615 -15.66 -5.70 -0.86
C PRO A 615 -14.54 -5.23 -1.80
N VAL A 616 -13.58 -4.49 -1.26
CA VAL A 616 -12.35 -4.07 -1.98
C VAL A 616 -11.15 -4.90 -1.57
N GLN A 617 -11.18 -5.50 -0.38
CA GLN A 617 -10.14 -6.41 0.09
C GLN A 617 -10.75 -7.55 0.91
N TYR A 618 -10.13 -8.72 0.78
CA TYR A 618 -10.54 -9.95 1.44
C TYR A 618 -9.37 -10.49 2.27
N GLY A 619 -9.53 -10.41 3.57
CA GLY A 619 -8.70 -11.06 4.59
C GLY A 619 -9.16 -12.48 4.90
N GLU A 620 -8.27 -13.27 5.49
CA GLU A 620 -8.51 -14.65 5.90
C GLU A 620 -8.34 -14.87 7.43
N ASP A 621 -7.94 -13.84 8.18
CA ASP A 621 -7.36 -13.95 9.54
C ASP A 621 -6.27 -15.04 9.57
N ALA A 622 -5.44 -15.11 8.52
CA ALA A 622 -4.47 -16.21 8.35
C ALA A 622 -3.17 -16.01 9.17
N GLY A 623 -3.05 -14.86 9.84
CA GLY A 623 -1.81 -14.39 10.43
C GLY A 623 -0.85 -13.86 9.35
N VAL A 624 -0.04 -12.86 9.74
CA VAL A 624 0.96 -12.28 8.86
C VAL A 624 2.07 -13.30 8.61
N LYS A 625 2.25 -13.70 7.35
CA LYS A 625 3.36 -14.56 6.90
C LYS A 625 4.21 -13.82 5.89
N ARG A 626 5.49 -14.21 5.82
CA ARG A 626 6.46 -13.62 4.89
C ARG A 626 7.10 -14.59 3.92
N THR A 627 6.59 -15.83 3.87
CA THR A 627 6.97 -16.82 2.86
C THR A 627 5.76 -17.53 2.29
N ILE A 628 5.92 -18.04 1.07
CA ILE A 628 5.02 -19.05 0.51
C ILE A 628 5.80 -19.97 -0.43
N THR A 629 5.49 -21.27 -0.39
CA THR A 629 6.01 -22.24 -1.36
C THR A 629 4.97 -22.48 -2.45
N ILE A 630 5.36 -22.26 -3.70
CA ILE A 630 4.57 -22.44 -4.91
C ILE A 630 4.99 -23.75 -5.57
N GLU A 631 4.07 -24.70 -5.66
CA GLU A 631 4.33 -26.05 -6.21
C GLU A 631 3.58 -26.31 -7.53
N LYS A 632 2.76 -25.34 -7.95
CA LYS A 632 1.93 -25.43 -9.17
C LYS A 632 1.74 -24.07 -9.81
N ASP A 633 1.34 -24.11 -11.07
CA ASP A 633 0.77 -22.98 -11.79
C ASP A 633 -0.69 -22.81 -11.36
N TYR A 634 -1.01 -21.77 -10.60
CA TYR A 634 -2.36 -21.45 -10.13
C TYR A 634 -3.28 -20.93 -11.24
N ILE A 635 -2.74 -20.41 -12.35
CA ILE A 635 -3.55 -19.96 -13.49
C ILE A 635 -4.08 -21.19 -14.25
N THR A 636 -3.24 -22.21 -14.47
CA THR A 636 -3.64 -23.40 -15.26
C THR A 636 -4.01 -24.62 -14.42
N GLY A 637 -3.69 -24.62 -13.12
CA GLY A 637 -3.85 -25.74 -12.20
C GLY A 637 -2.86 -26.90 -12.43
N ARG A 638 -1.83 -26.70 -13.25
CA ARG A 638 -0.85 -27.74 -13.63
C ARG A 638 0.43 -27.64 -12.80
N PRO A 639 1.27 -28.70 -12.75
CA PRO A 639 2.60 -28.60 -12.15
C PRO A 639 3.46 -27.52 -12.82
N LEU A 640 4.44 -27.00 -12.08
CA LEU A 640 5.46 -26.11 -12.63
C LEU A 640 6.33 -26.87 -13.65
N TYR A 641 6.56 -26.26 -14.81
CA TYR A 641 7.41 -26.82 -15.85
C TYR A 641 8.75 -26.08 -15.92
N ARG A 642 9.85 -26.84 -15.95
CA ARG A 642 11.19 -26.28 -15.97
C ARG A 642 11.47 -25.51 -17.25
N GLY A 643 12.17 -24.38 -17.12
CA GLY A 643 12.50 -23.53 -18.26
C GLY A 643 11.34 -22.66 -18.77
N THR A 644 10.16 -22.74 -18.15
CA THR A 644 9.02 -21.84 -18.42
C THR A 644 9.05 -20.67 -17.44
N PRO A 645 8.92 -19.41 -17.90
CA PRO A 645 8.80 -18.27 -17.01
C PRO A 645 7.41 -18.19 -16.37
N TYR A 646 7.38 -17.94 -15.06
CA TYR A 646 6.19 -17.63 -14.27
C TYR A 646 6.35 -16.25 -13.64
N TYR A 647 5.26 -15.54 -13.42
CA TYR A 647 5.28 -14.15 -12.94
C TYR A 647 4.52 -14.05 -11.62
N PHE A 648 5.18 -13.54 -10.58
CA PHE A 648 4.61 -13.39 -9.25
C PHE A 648 4.76 -11.96 -8.74
N ALA A 649 3.84 -11.54 -7.88
CA ALA A 649 3.96 -10.30 -7.14
C ALA A 649 3.44 -10.51 -5.71
N VAL A 650 4.05 -9.79 -4.77
CA VAL A 650 3.54 -9.65 -3.40
C VAL A 650 3.30 -8.16 -3.18
N THR A 651 2.15 -7.84 -2.60
CA THR A 651 1.76 -6.48 -2.23
C THR A 651 1.36 -6.45 -0.77
N ALA A 652 1.44 -5.29 -0.15
CA ALA A 652 0.93 -5.02 1.19
C ALA A 652 -0.28 -4.08 1.09
N TYR A 653 -1.23 -4.19 2.01
CA TYR A 653 -2.35 -3.27 2.12
C TYR A 653 -2.52 -2.78 3.56
N ASN A 654 -2.99 -1.55 3.68
CA ASN A 654 -3.38 -0.94 4.94
C ASN A 654 -4.90 -0.76 5.03
N PHE A 655 -5.38 -0.39 6.21
CA PHE A 655 -6.80 -0.17 6.48
C PHE A 655 -7.04 1.07 7.35
N ASP A 656 -8.06 1.86 7.01
CA ASP A 656 -8.67 2.89 7.87
C ASP A 656 -10.19 2.68 7.93
N GLY A 657 -10.68 2.31 9.12
CA GLY A 657 -12.11 2.08 9.39
C GLY A 657 -12.97 3.34 9.46
N ASN A 658 -12.38 4.54 9.50
CA ASN A 658 -13.12 5.79 9.66
C ASN A 658 -13.61 6.39 8.32
N LEU A 659 -13.09 5.91 7.19
CA LEU A 659 -13.42 6.44 5.88
C LEU A 659 -14.65 5.76 5.28
N VAL A 660 -15.29 6.42 4.31
CA VAL A 660 -16.43 5.85 3.56
C VAL A 660 -15.97 5.24 2.22
N ARG A 661 -14.86 5.74 1.66
CA ARG A 661 -14.20 5.29 0.43
C ARG A 661 -12.70 5.15 0.67
N ASP A 662 -12.03 4.32 -0.12
CA ASP A 662 -10.57 4.06 -0.07
C ASP A 662 -10.14 3.52 1.30
N ARG A 663 -11.02 2.78 1.99
CA ARG A 663 -10.74 2.21 3.32
C ARG A 663 -9.50 1.32 3.36
N ALA A 664 -9.07 0.78 2.24
CA ALA A 664 -7.81 0.07 2.11
C ALA A 664 -7.04 0.57 0.90
N LEU A 665 -5.73 0.75 1.06
CA LEU A 665 -4.81 1.10 -0.03
C LEU A 665 -3.80 -0.05 -0.17
N GLU A 666 -3.70 -0.61 -1.38
CA GLU A 666 -2.77 -1.69 -1.70
C GLU A 666 -1.55 -1.15 -2.46
N SER A 667 -0.36 -1.58 -2.05
CA SER A 667 0.92 -1.17 -2.64
C SER A 667 1.02 -1.63 -4.09
N SER A 668 1.66 -0.85 -4.96
CA SER A 668 1.88 -1.24 -6.35
C SER A 668 2.72 -2.53 -6.44
N PRO A 669 2.35 -3.49 -7.32
CA PRO A 669 3.05 -4.76 -7.43
C PRO A 669 4.40 -4.60 -8.14
N THR A 670 5.46 -5.17 -7.58
CA THR A 670 6.69 -5.47 -8.32
C THR A 670 6.56 -6.89 -8.88
N ILE A 671 6.65 -7.04 -10.21
CA ILE A 671 6.48 -8.34 -10.88
C ILE A 671 7.82 -9.05 -11.04
N TYR A 672 7.94 -10.24 -10.44
CA TYR A 672 9.13 -11.08 -10.49
C TYR A 672 8.94 -12.21 -11.49
N SER A 673 9.85 -12.31 -12.48
CA SER A 673 9.87 -13.43 -13.43
C SER A 673 10.78 -14.53 -12.90
N VAL A 674 10.20 -15.72 -12.67
CA VAL A 674 10.89 -16.87 -12.09
C VAL A 674 10.81 -18.06 -13.05
N ILE A 675 11.93 -18.74 -13.27
CA ILE A 675 12.02 -19.89 -14.17
C ILE A 675 12.42 -21.13 -13.35
N PRO A 676 11.47 -22.02 -12.99
CA PRO A 676 11.77 -23.28 -12.31
C PRO A 676 12.88 -24.06 -13.00
N GLN A 677 13.82 -24.58 -12.21
CA GLN A 677 15.00 -25.24 -12.74
C GLN A 677 15.71 -26.08 -11.67
N ASN A 678 16.53 -27.04 -12.12
CA ASN A 678 17.41 -27.78 -11.22
C ASN A 678 18.51 -26.87 -10.66
N PRO A 679 19.17 -27.25 -9.55
CA PRO A 679 20.38 -26.57 -9.10
C PRO A 679 21.38 -26.39 -10.23
N ASN A 680 22.12 -25.27 -10.21
CA ASN A 680 23.11 -24.97 -11.23
C ASN A 680 24.13 -26.13 -11.35
N PRO A 681 24.72 -26.35 -12.55
CA PRO A 681 25.67 -27.44 -12.74
C PRO A 681 26.78 -27.43 -11.69
N GLY A 682 26.97 -28.56 -11.00
CA GLY A 682 27.95 -28.72 -9.92
C GLY A 682 27.48 -28.32 -8.52
N VAL A 683 26.28 -27.74 -8.37
CA VAL A 683 25.69 -27.40 -7.07
C VAL A 683 24.92 -28.60 -6.51
N ARG A 684 25.09 -28.90 -5.22
CA ARG A 684 24.29 -29.89 -4.48
C ARG A 684 23.79 -29.27 -3.18
N LEU A 685 22.48 -29.35 -2.97
CA LEU A 685 21.83 -28.93 -1.73
C LEU A 685 22.00 -30.02 -0.67
N GLY A 686 22.30 -29.62 0.56
CA GLY A 686 22.44 -30.53 1.71
C GLY A 686 21.14 -30.71 2.51
N THR A 687 20.12 -29.92 2.20
CA THR A 687 18.83 -29.83 2.91
C THR A 687 17.74 -29.41 1.92
N GLU A 688 16.49 -29.64 2.29
CA GLU A 688 15.30 -29.26 1.54
C GLU A 688 14.51 -28.18 2.28
N VAL A 689 13.62 -27.50 1.54
CA VAL A 689 12.69 -26.53 2.14
C VAL A 689 11.76 -27.25 3.12
N ALA A 690 11.51 -26.61 4.26
CA ALA A 690 10.76 -27.10 5.40
C ALA A 690 11.45 -28.24 6.20
N ASP A 691 12.72 -28.54 5.95
CA ASP A 691 13.51 -29.35 6.88
C ASP A 691 13.57 -28.65 8.25
N GLU A 692 13.16 -29.35 9.31
CA GLU A 692 13.27 -28.88 10.69
C GLU A 692 14.67 -29.10 11.24
N ILE A 693 15.16 -28.12 12.00
CA ILE A 693 16.48 -28.15 12.64
C ILE A 693 16.29 -28.40 14.13
N GLU A 694 17.07 -29.34 14.66
CA GLU A 694 17.08 -29.66 16.08
C GLU A 694 17.61 -28.47 16.90
N VAL A 695 16.84 -28.04 17.90
CA VAL A 695 17.21 -26.95 18.81
C VAL A 695 17.39 -27.50 20.22
N THR A 696 18.44 -27.04 20.90
CA THR A 696 18.75 -27.41 22.29
C THR A 696 18.49 -26.23 23.22
N HIS A 697 17.66 -26.42 24.25
CA HIS A 697 17.60 -25.53 25.41
C HIS A 697 18.85 -25.75 26.27
N SER A 698 19.77 -24.80 26.21
CA SER A 698 21.15 -24.93 26.69
C SER A 698 21.39 -24.30 28.07
N ALA A 699 20.53 -23.39 28.51
CA ALA A 699 20.54 -22.76 29.84
C ALA A 699 19.15 -22.25 30.22
N GLY A 700 18.90 -22.11 31.51
CA GLY A 700 17.62 -21.67 32.07
C GLY A 700 16.64 -22.82 32.35
N VAL A 701 15.40 -22.48 32.71
CA VAL A 701 14.34 -23.43 33.08
C VAL A 701 13.04 -23.19 32.30
N SER A 702 13.05 -22.29 31.31
CA SER A 702 11.84 -21.93 30.59
C SER A 702 11.18 -23.10 29.85
N ASP A 703 9.85 -23.08 29.84
CA ASP A 703 8.99 -23.90 28.99
C ASP A 703 8.83 -23.33 27.57
N GLY A 704 9.52 -22.24 27.24
CA GLY A 704 9.55 -21.63 25.93
C GLY A 704 10.10 -22.57 24.86
N GLN A 705 9.77 -22.29 23.61
CA GLN A 705 10.20 -23.10 22.47
C GLN A 705 10.85 -22.23 21.40
N VAL A 706 11.84 -22.82 20.73
CA VAL A 706 12.44 -22.26 19.53
C VAL A 706 12.33 -23.33 18.45
N VAL A 707 11.59 -23.03 17.39
CA VAL A 707 11.43 -23.90 16.22
C VAL A 707 12.19 -23.27 15.07
N VAL A 708 13.03 -24.04 14.39
CA VAL A 708 13.81 -23.57 13.25
C VAL A 708 13.57 -24.48 12.06
N SER A 709 13.27 -23.89 10.91
CA SER A 709 13.08 -24.62 9.65
C SER A 709 13.75 -23.94 8.47
N VAL A 710 14.12 -24.70 7.44
CA VAL A 710 14.76 -24.18 6.23
C VAL A 710 13.74 -23.58 5.29
N ILE A 711 13.96 -22.33 4.86
CA ILE A 711 13.15 -21.66 3.83
C ILE A 711 13.89 -21.49 2.51
N ASP A 712 15.22 -21.35 2.55
CA ASP A 712 16.06 -21.26 1.35
C ASP A 712 17.34 -22.11 1.53
N PRO A 713 17.39 -23.32 0.93
CA PRO A 713 18.55 -24.21 1.06
C PRO A 713 19.81 -23.69 0.36
N TYR A 714 19.73 -22.62 -0.45
CA TYR A 714 20.91 -21.97 -1.03
C TYR A 714 21.55 -20.92 -0.11
N GLN A 715 20.85 -20.49 0.94
CA GLN A 715 21.30 -19.41 1.85
C GLN A 715 21.72 -19.92 3.23
N VAL A 716 21.47 -21.20 3.55
CA VAL A 716 21.93 -21.80 4.81
C VAL A 716 23.46 -21.78 4.92
N THR A 717 23.96 -21.49 6.12
CA THR A 717 25.38 -21.14 6.35
C THR A 717 26.21 -22.30 6.88
N GLY A 718 25.60 -23.24 7.58
CA GLY A 718 26.30 -24.26 8.36
C GLY A 718 26.80 -23.76 9.73
N HIS A 719 26.38 -22.56 10.16
CA HIS A 719 26.86 -21.91 11.37
C HIS A 719 26.09 -22.36 12.63
N ASP A 720 26.72 -22.19 13.79
CA ASP A 720 26.09 -22.32 15.11
C ASP A 720 25.43 -20.99 15.53
N TYR A 721 24.17 -21.06 15.95
CA TYR A 721 23.40 -19.91 16.40
C TYR A 721 22.99 -20.05 17.86
N ARG A 722 22.80 -18.90 18.51
CA ARG A 722 22.28 -18.79 19.88
C ARG A 722 21.12 -17.80 19.92
N VAL A 723 20.02 -18.23 20.53
CA VAL A 723 18.90 -17.38 20.95
C VAL A 723 19.01 -17.11 22.44
N ASN A 724 18.96 -15.85 22.84
CA ASN A 724 19.04 -15.42 24.23
C ASN A 724 18.08 -14.26 24.48
N PHE A 725 17.60 -14.09 25.71
CA PHE A 725 16.53 -13.14 26.01
C PHE A 725 17.03 -11.88 26.72
N VAL A 726 16.27 -10.80 26.58
CA VAL A 726 16.56 -9.50 27.19
C VAL A 726 15.27 -8.84 27.64
N GLU A 727 15.23 -8.41 28.90
CA GLU A 727 14.11 -7.64 29.45
C GLU A 727 14.33 -6.14 29.19
N ASP A 728 13.26 -5.43 28.82
CA ASP A 728 13.28 -3.98 28.74
C ASP A 728 13.18 -3.36 30.14
N THR A 729 14.31 -2.85 30.62
CA THR A 729 14.45 -2.30 31.98
C THR A 729 14.32 -0.77 32.02
N ASP A 730 14.06 -0.10 30.89
CA ASP A 730 13.84 1.35 30.88
C ASP A 730 12.44 1.67 31.38
N THR A 731 12.34 2.24 32.59
CA THR A 731 11.08 2.61 33.23
C THR A 731 10.25 3.65 32.46
N ASN A 732 10.85 4.33 31.46
CA ASN A 732 10.13 5.28 30.59
C ASN A 732 9.68 4.64 29.27
N SER A 733 10.10 3.41 29.00
CA SER A 733 9.70 2.66 27.81
C SER A 733 8.25 2.20 27.93
N ALA A 734 7.52 2.26 26.82
CA ALA A 734 6.18 1.70 26.73
C ALA A 734 6.17 0.17 26.89
N THR A 735 7.33 -0.48 26.69
CA THR A 735 7.54 -1.93 26.79
C THR A 735 8.29 -2.31 28.07
N TYR A 736 8.36 -1.44 29.08
CA TYR A 736 9.02 -1.75 30.36
C TYR A 736 8.51 -3.06 30.97
N GLY A 737 9.44 -3.97 31.27
CA GLY A 737 9.17 -5.31 31.79
C GLY A 737 8.84 -6.37 30.73
N GLU A 738 8.74 -6.00 29.44
CA GLU A 738 8.60 -6.97 28.36
C GLU A 738 9.93 -7.67 28.07
N VAL A 739 9.85 -8.96 27.74
CA VAL A 739 11.01 -9.78 27.36
C VAL A 739 11.06 -9.96 25.85
N PHE A 740 12.20 -9.62 25.27
CA PHE A 740 12.54 -9.80 23.86
C PHE A 740 13.60 -10.89 23.70
N TYR A 741 13.86 -11.33 22.47
CA TYR A 741 14.96 -12.23 22.16
C TYR A 741 15.96 -11.60 21.19
N ASN A 742 17.21 -12.06 21.28
CA ASN A 742 18.31 -11.75 20.39
C ASN A 742 18.76 -13.05 19.72
N ILE A 743 19.25 -12.94 18.48
CA ILE A 743 19.89 -14.06 17.77
C ILE A 743 21.34 -13.67 17.48
N THR A 744 22.27 -14.49 17.95
CA THR A 744 23.70 -14.36 17.68
C THR A 744 24.14 -15.50 16.76
N ASP A 745 24.82 -15.18 15.66
CA ASP A 745 25.67 -16.13 14.96
C ASP A 745 26.95 -16.31 15.78
N VAL A 746 27.11 -17.48 16.39
CA VAL A 746 28.24 -17.78 17.29
C VAL A 746 29.51 -18.09 16.50
N THR A 747 29.38 -18.55 15.26
CA THR A 747 30.50 -18.90 14.39
C THR A 747 31.29 -17.65 14.01
N ASP A 748 30.56 -16.61 13.60
CA ASP A 748 31.13 -15.33 13.18
C ASP A 748 31.18 -14.30 14.32
N GLY A 749 30.46 -14.53 15.42
CA GLY A 749 30.38 -13.62 16.57
C GLY A 749 29.51 -12.39 16.32
N GLU A 750 28.56 -12.48 15.39
CA GLU A 750 27.70 -11.38 14.95
C GLU A 750 26.31 -11.45 15.59
N LEU A 751 25.79 -10.30 16.04
CA LEU A 751 24.40 -10.17 16.48
C LEU A 751 23.53 -9.93 15.24
N VAL A 752 22.85 -10.98 14.78
CA VAL A 752 22.05 -10.95 13.54
C VAL A 752 20.62 -10.44 13.77
N LEU A 753 20.12 -10.51 15.00
CA LEU A 753 18.86 -9.90 15.40
C LEU A 753 18.93 -9.37 16.84
N GLU A 754 18.45 -8.15 17.05
CA GLU A 754 18.31 -7.52 18.36
C GLU A 754 16.84 -7.20 18.67
N LYS A 755 16.40 -7.52 19.89
CA LYS A 755 15.06 -7.24 20.45
C LYS A 755 13.89 -7.72 19.58
N GLY A 756 13.94 -8.96 19.11
CA GLY A 756 12.81 -9.64 18.49
C GLY A 756 11.65 -9.89 19.47
N LYS A 757 10.41 -9.69 19.01
CA LYS A 757 9.19 -9.97 19.79
C LYS A 757 8.84 -11.46 19.73
N GLN A 758 8.61 -12.05 20.90
CA GLN A 758 8.19 -13.45 21.04
C GLN A 758 6.72 -13.65 20.62
N VAL A 759 6.38 -14.84 20.15
CA VAL A 759 4.98 -15.28 19.95
C VAL A 759 4.55 -16.20 21.10
N THR A 760 3.26 -16.49 21.25
CA THR A 760 2.77 -17.46 22.26
C THR A 760 2.60 -18.86 21.70
N ASN A 761 2.65 -19.01 20.37
CA ASN A 761 2.46 -20.27 19.68
C ASN A 761 3.58 -20.45 18.64
N PRO A 762 4.37 -21.53 18.69
CA PRO A 762 5.45 -21.79 17.72
C PRO A 762 4.97 -21.96 16.27
N GLU A 763 3.66 -22.17 16.04
CA GLU A 763 3.07 -22.22 14.71
C GLU A 763 2.84 -20.82 14.09
N GLU A 764 2.94 -19.75 14.89
CA GLU A 764 2.82 -18.36 14.42
C GLU A 764 4.12 -17.90 13.75
N LYS A 765 4.23 -18.21 12.46
CA LYS A 765 5.36 -17.86 11.58
C LYS A 765 5.38 -16.38 11.18
N THR A 766 5.29 -15.48 12.17
CA THR A 766 5.20 -14.01 12.03
C THR A 766 6.54 -13.31 12.31
N GLN A 767 7.60 -14.05 12.61
CA GLN A 767 8.91 -13.50 12.96
C GLN A 767 9.83 -13.37 11.73
N LEU A 768 10.97 -12.68 11.92
CA LEU A 768 11.92 -12.40 10.84
C LEU A 768 12.69 -13.66 10.42
N GLN A 769 13.16 -13.65 9.17
CA GLN A 769 13.88 -14.76 8.56
C GLN A 769 15.32 -14.33 8.28
N LEU A 770 16.26 -15.22 8.55
CA LEU A 770 17.69 -14.94 8.43
C LEU A 770 18.42 -16.17 7.90
N ASP A 771 19.41 -15.95 7.04
CA ASP A 771 20.32 -16.98 6.54
C ASP A 771 19.62 -18.22 5.95
N GLY A 772 18.49 -18.01 5.25
CA GLY A 772 17.70 -19.08 4.67
C GLY A 772 16.91 -19.90 5.69
N LEU A 773 16.77 -19.42 6.92
CA LEU A 773 16.03 -20.04 8.02
C LEU A 773 14.82 -19.20 8.45
N GLU A 774 13.77 -19.90 8.85
CA GLU A 774 12.66 -19.36 9.62
C GLU A 774 12.83 -19.81 11.07
N ILE A 775 13.02 -18.85 11.97
CA ILE A 775 13.24 -19.07 13.40
C ILE A 775 12.03 -18.50 14.13
N VAL A 776 11.28 -19.38 14.79
CA VAL A 776 10.12 -19.01 15.62
C VAL A 776 10.46 -19.20 17.09
N VAL A 777 10.54 -18.11 17.84
CA VAL A 777 10.76 -18.05 19.28
C VAL A 777 9.43 -17.78 19.95
N SER A 778 8.94 -18.76 20.70
CA SER A 778 7.69 -18.68 21.45
C SER A 778 7.90 -18.76 22.96
N GLY A 779 7.26 -17.86 23.70
CA GLY A 779 7.09 -17.99 25.13
C GLY A 779 5.85 -18.84 25.47
N PRO A 780 5.77 -19.40 26.69
CA PRO A 780 4.55 -20.04 27.16
C PRO A 780 3.36 -19.07 27.17
N ALA A 781 2.15 -19.57 26.89
CA ALA A 781 0.96 -18.73 26.72
C ALA A 781 0.36 -18.19 28.04
N ASP A 782 0.58 -18.89 29.16
CA ASP A 782 -0.12 -18.63 30.43
C ASP A 782 0.86 -18.21 31.55
N ILE A 783 0.51 -17.19 32.32
CA ILE A 783 1.19 -16.88 33.59
C ILE A 783 0.55 -17.70 34.71
N GLY A 784 1.35 -18.44 35.46
CA GLY A 784 0.91 -19.19 36.63
C GLY A 784 0.88 -20.69 36.41
N ILE A 785 -0.29 -21.28 36.16
CA ILE A 785 -0.42 -22.72 35.89
C ILE A 785 -0.15 -22.96 34.40
N ASN A 786 0.82 -23.83 34.09
CA ASN A 786 1.10 -24.22 32.71
C ASN A 786 0.06 -25.23 32.23
N LEU A 787 -0.93 -24.74 31.48
CA LEU A 787 -1.99 -25.60 30.96
C LEU A 787 -1.45 -26.60 29.93
N ALA A 788 -0.29 -26.39 29.30
CA ALA A 788 0.25 -27.33 28.32
C ALA A 788 0.85 -28.63 28.92
N ILE A 789 0.97 -28.75 30.25
CA ILE A 789 1.55 -29.94 30.90
C ILE A 789 0.49 -30.97 31.31
N ASP A 790 0.74 -32.24 30.92
CA ASP A 790 -0.11 -33.39 31.21
C ASP A 790 0.16 -33.98 32.61
N GLY A 791 -0.89 -34.13 33.42
CA GLY A 791 -0.84 -34.91 34.65
C GLY A 791 -1.20 -36.39 34.45
N PRO A 792 -0.79 -37.31 35.34
CA PRO A 792 -1.00 -38.76 35.21
C PRO A 792 -2.47 -39.25 35.13
N TYR A 793 -3.45 -38.38 35.40
CA TYR A 793 -4.90 -38.67 35.26
C TYR A 793 -5.61 -37.68 34.31
N GLY A 794 -4.88 -37.03 33.40
CA GLY A 794 -5.45 -36.17 32.36
C GLY A 794 -6.33 -36.98 31.40
N TYR A 795 -7.63 -36.66 31.33
CA TYR A 795 -8.53 -37.20 30.32
C TYR A 795 -8.60 -36.17 29.18
N TYR A 796 -7.71 -36.31 28.18
CA TYR A 796 -7.41 -35.49 26.97
C TYR A 796 -8.56 -34.68 26.30
N PRO A 797 -8.31 -33.68 25.42
CA PRO A 797 -7.02 -33.09 24.98
C PRO A 797 -6.89 -31.56 25.20
N GLY A 798 -5.65 -31.11 25.48
CA GLY A 798 -5.24 -29.69 25.64
C GLY A 798 -4.32 -29.43 26.84
N HIS A 799 -4.21 -30.43 27.73
CA HIS A 799 -3.42 -30.48 28.97
C HIS A 799 -3.96 -29.52 30.06
N MET A 800 -3.83 -29.86 31.35
CA MET A 800 -4.61 -29.19 32.43
C MET A 800 -3.76 -28.61 33.58
N GLY A 801 -2.42 -28.64 33.46
CA GLY A 801 -1.49 -28.03 34.41
C GLY A 801 -1.53 -28.59 35.83
N TYR A 802 -2.13 -29.76 36.03
CA TYR A 802 -2.12 -30.46 37.31
C TYR A 802 -2.07 -31.98 37.16
N GLY A 803 -1.51 -32.65 38.17
CA GLY A 803 -1.47 -34.10 38.35
C GLY A 803 -2.15 -34.55 39.64
N VAL A 804 -2.56 -35.81 39.72
CA VAL A 804 -3.06 -36.43 40.97
C VAL A 804 -2.40 -37.80 41.12
N THR A 805 -1.92 -38.14 42.30
CA THR A 805 -1.34 -39.48 42.60
C THR A 805 -1.75 -39.96 43.98
N GLY A 806 -1.59 -41.26 44.27
CA GLY A 806 -1.93 -41.83 45.58
C GLY A 806 -3.32 -42.49 45.62
N GLY A 807 -3.96 -42.44 46.78
CA GLY A 807 -5.25 -43.07 47.08
C GLY A 807 -6.47 -42.35 46.52
N ALA A 808 -7.65 -42.69 47.04
CA ALA A 808 -8.94 -42.18 46.58
C ALA A 808 -9.15 -40.70 46.99
N ARG A 809 -8.94 -39.80 46.04
CA ARG A 809 -9.18 -38.35 46.21
C ARG A 809 -10.61 -38.05 46.66
N TRP A 810 -10.78 -37.48 47.86
CA TRP A 810 -12.07 -37.09 48.43
C TRP A 810 -12.50 -35.64 48.16
N VAL A 811 -11.57 -34.81 47.70
CA VAL A 811 -11.85 -33.46 47.16
C VAL A 811 -12.13 -33.50 45.66
N SER A 812 -12.86 -32.53 45.13
CA SER A 812 -13.19 -32.40 43.70
C SER A 812 -13.68 -30.98 43.38
N TRP A 813 -14.21 -30.82 42.17
CA TRP A 813 -14.70 -29.56 41.59
C TRP A 813 -16.23 -29.45 41.46
N PRO A 814 -17.07 -29.74 42.48
CA PRO A 814 -18.53 -29.62 42.29
C PRO A 814 -18.99 -28.16 42.13
N THR A 815 -18.10 -27.16 42.19
CA THR A 815 -18.39 -25.73 42.05
C THR A 815 -17.35 -25.05 41.17
N ASN A 816 -17.80 -24.33 40.15
CA ASN A 816 -16.98 -23.48 39.31
C ASN A 816 -16.83 -22.09 39.97
N TRP A 817 -15.63 -21.77 40.44
CA TRP A 817 -15.27 -20.48 41.04
C TRP A 817 -14.68 -19.48 40.02
N GLY A 818 -14.66 -19.84 38.73
CA GLY A 818 -14.09 -19.02 37.66
C GLY A 818 -12.59 -19.19 37.45
N LEU A 819 -11.98 -20.20 38.07
CA LEU A 819 -10.55 -20.50 37.96
C LEU A 819 -10.20 -21.33 36.72
N GLU A 820 -8.92 -21.36 36.37
CA GLU A 820 -8.44 -21.85 35.07
C GLU A 820 -8.50 -23.37 34.92
N THR A 821 -8.42 -24.14 36.01
CA THR A 821 -8.37 -25.61 35.97
C THR A 821 -9.29 -26.29 36.98
N MET A 822 -9.32 -27.63 36.95
CA MET A 822 -10.23 -28.49 37.72
C MET A 822 -11.67 -27.96 37.72
N GLY A 823 -12.29 -27.80 36.55
CA GLY A 823 -13.69 -27.35 36.46
C GLY A 823 -13.99 -26.00 37.12
N GLY A 824 -12.98 -25.15 37.31
CA GLY A 824 -13.09 -23.84 37.93
C GLY A 824 -12.75 -23.78 39.41
N SER A 825 -12.21 -24.85 40.02
CA SER A 825 -11.94 -24.91 41.46
C SER A 825 -10.49 -24.67 41.86
N LEU A 826 -9.54 -24.63 40.91
CA LEU A 826 -8.13 -24.43 41.16
C LEU A 826 -7.56 -23.50 40.08
N GLY A 827 -6.70 -22.57 40.45
CA GLY A 827 -6.20 -21.55 39.53
C GLY A 827 -5.12 -20.65 40.07
N ASN A 828 -4.81 -19.63 39.27
CA ASN A 828 -3.86 -18.58 39.62
C ASN A 828 -4.41 -17.74 40.79
N GLY A 829 -3.57 -17.53 41.83
CA GLY A 829 -3.92 -16.68 42.96
C GLY A 829 -4.31 -15.25 42.57
N TYR A 830 -3.62 -14.70 41.57
CA TYR A 830 -3.87 -13.37 41.01
C TYR A 830 -5.30 -13.24 40.46
N SER A 831 -5.73 -14.21 39.64
CA SER A 831 -7.07 -14.24 39.04
C SER A 831 -8.21 -14.39 40.06
N PHE A 832 -7.93 -14.94 41.24
CA PHE A 832 -8.96 -15.19 42.26
C PHE A 832 -9.19 -14.00 43.19
N PHE A 833 -8.13 -13.53 43.86
CA PHE A 833 -8.19 -12.48 44.88
C PHE A 833 -7.03 -11.47 44.79
N GLY A 834 -6.29 -11.43 43.67
CA GLY A 834 -5.11 -10.58 43.49
C GLY A 834 -3.86 -11.09 44.22
N SER A 835 -2.69 -10.83 43.66
CA SER A 835 -1.38 -11.23 44.20
C SER A 835 -0.30 -10.23 43.77
N ASP A 836 0.79 -10.11 44.54
CA ASP A 836 2.00 -9.34 44.19
C ASP A 836 3.13 -10.23 43.61
N VAL A 837 2.87 -11.54 43.47
CA VAL A 837 3.78 -12.51 42.81
C VAL A 837 4.03 -12.08 41.38
N THR A 838 5.30 -11.96 41.01
CA THR A 838 5.69 -11.65 39.63
C THR A 838 5.73 -12.92 38.79
N SER A 839 5.70 -12.80 37.46
CA SER A 839 5.64 -13.96 36.55
C SER A 839 6.81 -14.95 36.72
N LYS A 840 7.97 -14.49 37.21
CA LYS A 840 9.15 -15.32 37.53
C LYS A 840 9.05 -16.12 38.84
N ASP A 841 8.12 -15.78 39.72
CA ASP A 841 8.08 -16.30 41.09
C ASP A 841 7.22 -17.58 41.22
N TYR A 842 6.54 -17.99 40.15
CA TYR A 842 5.75 -19.22 40.11
C TYR A 842 6.63 -20.46 40.10
N VAL A 843 6.22 -21.48 40.85
CA VAL A 843 6.94 -22.74 41.03
C VAL A 843 5.97 -23.91 41.01
N ASN A 844 6.43 -25.07 40.57
CA ASN A 844 5.68 -26.33 40.68
C ASN A 844 5.35 -26.61 42.15
N VAL A 845 4.10 -26.98 42.41
CA VAL A 845 3.61 -27.22 43.78
C VAL A 845 3.00 -28.60 43.93
N ALA A 846 3.31 -29.31 45.01
CA ALA A 846 2.64 -30.53 45.42
C ALA A 846 1.84 -30.32 46.72
N ILE A 847 0.53 -30.56 46.70
CA ILE A 847 -0.36 -30.61 47.85
C ILE A 847 -0.54 -32.08 48.25
N ARG A 848 0.00 -32.46 49.41
CA ARG A 848 -0.02 -33.83 49.93
C ARG A 848 -1.07 -33.98 51.03
N PHE A 849 -2.24 -34.49 50.67
CA PHE A 849 -3.37 -34.70 51.59
C PHE A 849 -3.16 -35.92 52.49
N ALA A 850 -3.60 -35.79 53.74
CA ALA A 850 -3.70 -36.86 54.72
C ALA A 850 -4.97 -37.71 54.50
N GLY A 851 -4.93 -38.96 54.97
CA GLY A 851 -6.09 -39.85 55.07
C GLY A 851 -6.44 -40.15 56.54
N CYS A 852 -7.41 -41.01 56.74
CA CYS A 852 -7.79 -41.55 58.04
C CYS A 852 -8.38 -42.94 57.85
N SER A 853 -7.92 -43.93 58.61
CA SER A 853 -8.48 -45.28 58.61
C SER A 853 -9.47 -45.54 59.76
N ASP A 854 -9.49 -44.69 60.79
CA ASP A 854 -10.35 -44.80 61.98
C ASP A 854 -11.49 -43.77 61.96
N PHE A 855 -12.69 -44.24 61.57
CA PHE A 855 -13.93 -43.44 61.54
C PHE A 855 -14.83 -43.69 62.76
N SER A 856 -14.27 -44.07 63.91
CA SER A 856 -15.05 -44.29 65.14
C SER A 856 -15.65 -43.00 65.72
N ASP A 857 -15.00 -41.87 65.51
CA ASP A 857 -15.52 -40.52 65.72
C ASP A 857 -15.50 -39.77 64.38
N THR A 858 -16.69 -39.52 63.83
CA THR A 858 -16.82 -38.92 62.48
C THR A 858 -16.80 -37.38 62.51
N THR A 859 -16.67 -36.75 63.68
CA THR A 859 -16.51 -35.29 63.78
C THR A 859 -15.19 -34.83 63.16
N SER A 860 -15.11 -33.58 62.70
CA SER A 860 -13.87 -33.03 62.11
C SER A 860 -12.69 -33.11 63.08
N GLU A 861 -12.91 -32.81 64.36
CA GLU A 861 -11.91 -32.88 65.42
C GLU A 861 -11.48 -34.33 65.71
N GLY A 862 -12.43 -35.28 65.74
CA GLY A 862 -12.17 -36.69 65.95
C GLY A 862 -11.35 -37.31 64.81
N LEU A 863 -11.76 -37.07 63.57
CA LEU A 863 -11.04 -37.51 62.38
C LEU A 863 -9.66 -36.84 62.24
N MET A 864 -9.55 -35.55 62.55
CA MET A 864 -8.25 -34.87 62.61
C MET A 864 -7.33 -35.52 63.64
N ALA A 865 -7.82 -35.81 64.84
CA ALA A 865 -7.01 -36.41 65.90
C ALA A 865 -6.50 -37.81 65.50
N ALA A 866 -7.36 -38.63 64.89
CA ALA A 866 -6.97 -39.94 64.35
C ALA A 866 -5.98 -39.82 63.17
N SER A 867 -6.26 -38.95 62.21
CA SER A 867 -5.42 -38.72 61.03
C SER A 867 -4.03 -38.20 61.38
N LYS A 868 -3.90 -37.28 62.36
CA LYS A 868 -2.59 -36.78 62.82
C LYS A 868 -1.70 -37.86 63.45
N VAL A 869 -2.29 -38.94 63.97
CA VAL A 869 -1.54 -40.09 64.47
C VAL A 869 -1.07 -40.98 63.32
N GLU A 870 -1.91 -41.16 62.30
CA GLU A 870 -1.62 -42.02 61.15
C GLU A 870 -0.69 -41.36 60.11
N TYR A 871 -0.88 -40.07 59.83
CA TYR A 871 -0.14 -39.27 58.84
C TYR A 871 0.43 -37.98 59.45
N PRO A 872 1.33 -38.09 60.46
CA PRO A 872 1.86 -36.92 61.17
C PRO A 872 2.66 -35.93 60.29
N ASP A 873 3.11 -36.37 59.12
CA ASP A 873 3.88 -35.60 58.13
C ASP A 873 3.01 -34.95 57.04
N ARG A 874 1.68 -35.13 57.10
CA ARG A 874 0.73 -34.55 56.14
C ARG A 874 -0.23 -33.54 56.74
N TRP A 875 0.15 -32.95 57.86
CA TRP A 875 -0.57 -31.84 58.49
C TRP A 875 0.35 -30.64 58.64
N GLN A 876 -0.18 -29.44 58.41
CA GLN A 876 0.53 -28.20 58.71
C GLN A 876 -0.39 -27.15 59.30
N LYS A 877 0.21 -26.12 59.91
CA LYS A 877 -0.50 -24.92 60.32
C LYS A 877 -0.80 -24.02 59.12
N ALA A 878 -1.91 -23.29 59.19
CA ALA A 878 -2.31 -22.32 58.18
C ALA A 878 -2.94 -21.07 58.80
N VAL A 879 -2.83 -19.96 58.08
CA VAL A 879 -3.48 -18.70 58.45
C VAL A 879 -4.98 -18.80 58.16
N VAL A 880 -5.82 -18.35 59.08
CA VAL A 880 -7.28 -18.44 58.93
C VAL A 880 -7.89 -17.05 58.77
N TYR A 881 -8.79 -16.88 57.81
CA TYR A 881 -9.53 -15.64 57.58
C TYR A 881 -11.03 -15.87 57.75
N HIS A 882 -11.72 -14.97 58.44
CA HIS A 882 -13.16 -15.06 58.65
C HIS A 882 -13.94 -14.08 57.77
N ARG A 883 -14.94 -14.60 57.05
CA ARG A 883 -15.89 -13.79 56.28
C ARG A 883 -16.83 -12.97 57.20
N PRO A 884 -17.41 -11.85 56.71
CA PRO A 884 -17.30 -11.30 55.35
C PRO A 884 -16.16 -10.28 55.19
N THR A 885 -15.54 -9.85 56.28
CA THR A 885 -14.47 -8.83 56.28
C THR A 885 -13.10 -9.42 55.95
N TYR A 886 -13.01 -10.74 55.85
CA TYR A 886 -11.77 -11.50 55.69
C TYR A 886 -10.73 -11.08 56.72
N ALA A 887 -11.15 -10.97 57.98
CA ALA A 887 -10.27 -10.62 59.08
C ALA A 887 -9.44 -11.84 59.48
N VAL A 888 -8.13 -11.65 59.63
CA VAL A 888 -7.25 -12.73 60.05
C VAL A 888 -7.51 -13.14 61.49
N GLN A 889 -7.40 -14.44 61.77
CA GLN A 889 -7.53 -14.96 63.12
C GLN A 889 -6.18 -14.94 63.85
N PRO A 890 -6.16 -14.64 65.16
CA PRO A 890 -4.93 -14.61 65.95
C PRO A 890 -4.35 -16.01 66.22
N THR A 891 -5.10 -17.06 65.85
CA THR A 891 -4.73 -18.46 66.05
C THR A 891 -4.64 -19.14 64.69
N LEU A 892 -3.57 -19.90 64.47
CA LEU A 892 -3.41 -20.71 63.28
C LEU A 892 -4.36 -21.90 63.28
N GLY A 893 -4.93 -22.18 62.12
CA GLY A 893 -5.75 -23.35 61.89
C GLY A 893 -4.91 -24.56 61.48
N ASP A 894 -5.56 -25.70 61.43
CA ASP A 894 -4.99 -26.97 60.99
C ASP A 894 -5.53 -27.34 59.60
N VAL A 895 -4.62 -27.67 58.69
CA VAL A 895 -4.97 -28.19 57.36
C VAL A 895 -4.52 -29.64 57.21
N PRO A 896 -5.35 -30.54 56.62
CA PRO A 896 -5.06 -31.96 56.45
C PRO A 896 -4.17 -32.24 55.23
N PHE A 897 -3.23 -31.36 54.95
CA PHE A 897 -2.27 -31.53 53.88
C PHE A 897 -0.99 -30.76 54.18
N THR A 898 0.10 -31.11 53.49
CA THR A 898 1.28 -30.23 53.36
C THR A 898 1.42 -29.73 51.93
N VAL A 899 1.96 -28.52 51.76
CA VAL A 899 2.21 -27.93 50.44
C VAL A 899 3.70 -27.75 50.23
N TRP A 900 4.21 -28.17 49.07
CA TRP A 900 5.63 -28.18 48.77
C TRP A 900 5.91 -27.52 47.43
N ASP A 901 6.84 -26.59 47.40
CA ASP A 901 7.58 -26.18 46.21
C ASP A 901 8.51 -27.35 45.83
N THR A 902 8.19 -28.00 44.72
CA THR A 902 8.89 -29.23 44.29
C THR A 902 10.18 -28.94 43.56
N GLU A 903 10.39 -27.70 43.10
CA GLU A 903 11.60 -27.26 42.41
C GLU A 903 12.71 -26.95 43.40
N ASN A 904 12.39 -26.22 44.46
CA ASN A 904 13.35 -25.81 45.48
C ASN A 904 13.35 -26.73 46.71
N ASN A 905 12.48 -27.75 46.71
CA ASN A 905 12.32 -28.73 47.78
C ASN A 905 12.11 -28.07 49.16
N ARG A 906 11.15 -27.16 49.23
CA ARG A 906 10.76 -26.46 50.47
C ARG A 906 9.25 -26.55 50.69
N GLN A 907 8.85 -26.64 51.95
CA GLN A 907 7.44 -26.58 52.33
C GLN A 907 6.95 -25.13 52.28
N LEU A 908 5.72 -24.91 51.84
CA LEU A 908 5.12 -23.59 51.63
C LEU A 908 4.05 -23.27 52.68
N LYS A 909 3.92 -21.98 53.00
CA LYS A 909 2.85 -21.44 53.82
C LYS A 909 1.50 -21.54 53.10
N VAL A 910 0.44 -21.71 53.88
CA VAL A 910 -0.94 -21.78 53.37
C VAL A 910 -1.84 -20.89 54.20
N ALA A 911 -2.84 -20.32 53.55
CA ALA A 911 -3.98 -19.67 54.19
C ALA A 911 -5.29 -20.35 53.76
N PHE A 912 -6.30 -20.29 54.61
CA PHE A 912 -7.66 -20.63 54.23
C PHE A 912 -8.69 -19.68 54.84
N VAL A 913 -9.88 -19.69 54.25
CA VAL A 913 -11.01 -18.85 54.68
C VAL A 913 -12.05 -19.74 55.33
N GLU A 914 -12.69 -19.25 56.38
CA GLU A 914 -13.86 -19.87 57.00
C GLU A 914 -15.09 -18.96 56.90
N GLU A 915 -16.26 -19.60 56.92
CA GLU A 915 -17.56 -18.93 56.85
C GLU A 915 -18.29 -19.02 58.21
N PRO A 916 -18.08 -18.05 59.12
CA PRO A 916 -18.74 -18.07 60.42
C PRO A 916 -20.22 -17.65 60.36
N ARG A 917 -20.73 -17.19 59.20
CA ARG A 917 -22.10 -16.69 59.09
C ARG A 917 -23.10 -17.83 58.93
N SER A 918 -24.32 -17.59 59.39
CA SER A 918 -25.47 -18.49 59.20
C SER A 918 -26.54 -17.83 58.32
N SER A 919 -27.26 -18.61 57.52
CA SER A 919 -28.46 -18.17 56.79
C SER A 919 -29.68 -18.93 57.31
N GLY A 920 -30.70 -18.22 57.79
CA GLY A 920 -31.92 -18.85 58.32
C GLY A 920 -31.70 -19.73 59.56
N GLY A 921 -30.62 -19.51 60.32
CA GLY A 921 -30.24 -20.33 61.47
C GLY A 921 -29.45 -21.60 61.13
N VAL A 922 -29.17 -21.82 59.84
CA VAL A 922 -28.28 -22.89 59.36
C VAL A 922 -26.89 -22.29 59.12
N PRO A 923 -25.82 -22.81 59.74
CA PRO A 923 -24.45 -22.41 59.42
C PRO A 923 -24.17 -22.53 57.92
N LEU A 924 -23.54 -21.53 57.31
CA LEU A 924 -23.15 -21.58 55.91
C LEU A 924 -21.81 -22.31 55.69
N GLY A 925 -21.04 -22.47 56.77
CA GLY A 925 -19.81 -23.26 56.91
C GLY A 925 -19.47 -23.41 58.40
N ASN A 926 -18.35 -24.07 58.68
CA ASN A 926 -17.81 -24.16 60.04
C ASN A 926 -16.65 -23.17 60.21
N ALA A 927 -16.50 -22.62 61.41
CA ALA A 927 -15.41 -21.71 61.76
C ALA A 927 -14.67 -22.26 62.98
N ASN A 928 -14.11 -23.46 62.83
CA ASN A 928 -13.52 -24.28 63.88
C ASN A 928 -11.97 -24.25 63.87
N LEU A 929 -11.37 -23.43 63.01
CA LEU A 929 -9.93 -23.36 62.74
C LEU A 929 -9.38 -24.67 62.16
N ILE A 930 -10.21 -25.45 61.47
CA ILE A 930 -9.82 -26.67 60.77
C ILE A 930 -10.32 -26.52 59.35
N TRP A 931 -9.44 -26.70 58.36
CA TRP A 931 -9.92 -26.77 56.98
C TRP A 931 -10.57 -28.13 56.75
N ASP A 932 -11.90 -28.15 56.79
CA ASP A 932 -12.71 -29.36 56.67
C ASP A 932 -13.80 -29.25 55.59
N MET A 933 -13.78 -28.16 54.81
CA MET A 933 -14.80 -27.82 53.81
C MET A 933 -16.23 -27.75 54.40
N GLY A 934 -16.34 -27.40 55.68
CA GLY A 934 -17.57 -27.31 56.45
C GLY A 934 -18.16 -28.66 56.91
N TRP A 935 -17.37 -29.73 56.99
CA TRP A 935 -17.83 -31.08 57.36
C TRP A 935 -18.62 -31.08 58.68
N ASP A 936 -19.84 -31.62 58.68
CA ASP A 936 -20.73 -31.62 59.85
C ASP A 936 -20.72 -32.93 60.67
N GLY A 937 -19.88 -33.88 60.28
CA GLY A 937 -19.86 -35.24 60.82
C GLY A 937 -20.52 -36.29 59.92
N SER A 938 -21.27 -35.86 58.89
CA SER A 938 -21.99 -36.74 57.97
C SER A 938 -21.92 -36.31 56.51
N ASP A 939 -22.02 -35.02 56.20
CA ASP A 939 -22.06 -34.47 54.85
C ASP A 939 -21.26 -33.16 54.75
N PHE A 940 -20.93 -32.77 53.52
CA PHE A 940 -20.36 -31.45 53.22
C PHE A 940 -21.45 -30.45 52.83
N PRO A 941 -21.44 -29.21 53.34
CA PRO A 941 -22.35 -28.17 52.93
C PRO A 941 -22.09 -27.73 51.47
N ALA A 942 -23.07 -27.05 50.89
CA ALA A 942 -22.96 -26.51 49.54
C ALA A 942 -21.72 -25.60 49.41
N TYR A 943 -21.05 -25.66 48.26
CA TYR A 943 -19.84 -24.88 47.96
C TYR A 943 -18.64 -25.17 48.89
N GLY A 944 -18.58 -26.37 49.50
CA GLY A 944 -17.47 -26.76 50.38
C GLY A 944 -17.36 -25.86 51.61
N GLY A 945 -18.50 -25.46 52.17
CA GLY A 945 -18.55 -24.53 53.31
C GLY A 945 -18.07 -23.11 52.98
N ARG A 946 -17.77 -22.83 51.70
CA ARG A 946 -17.07 -21.63 51.22
C ARG A 946 -15.67 -21.47 51.85
N GLU A 947 -15.01 -22.60 52.10
CA GLU A 947 -13.63 -22.62 52.59
C GLU A 947 -12.62 -22.64 51.43
N TYR A 948 -12.07 -21.46 51.14
CA TYR A 948 -11.05 -21.27 50.12
C TYR A 948 -9.66 -21.53 50.68
N MET A 949 -8.73 -21.99 49.84
CA MET A 949 -7.33 -22.20 50.19
C MET A 949 -6.43 -21.36 49.27
N PHE A 950 -5.39 -20.76 49.85
CA PHE A 950 -4.34 -20.00 49.16
C PHE A 950 -2.97 -20.61 49.48
N ILE A 951 -2.17 -20.81 48.44
CA ILE A 951 -0.77 -21.26 48.54
C ILE A 951 0.13 -20.04 48.44
N ILE A 952 0.99 -19.85 49.44
CA ILE A 952 1.82 -18.65 49.60
C ILE A 952 3.28 -19.01 49.32
N ASN A 953 3.99 -18.18 48.56
CA ASN A 953 5.37 -18.35 48.11
C ASN A 953 6.42 -18.21 49.25
N ASP A 954 6.00 -18.39 50.49
CA ASP A 954 6.83 -18.26 51.68
C ASP A 954 7.17 -19.63 52.24
N THR A 955 8.40 -19.77 52.74
CA THR A 955 8.84 -21.01 53.40
C THR A 955 8.03 -21.23 54.68
N TYR A 956 7.49 -22.43 54.84
CA TYR A 956 6.70 -22.84 56.00
C TYR A 956 7.51 -22.72 57.31
N ASP A 957 6.86 -22.14 58.32
CA ASP A 957 7.29 -22.18 59.71
C ASP A 957 6.04 -22.34 60.59
N GLU A 958 6.16 -22.95 61.76
CA GLU A 958 4.99 -23.26 62.61
C GLU A 958 4.40 -22.02 63.32
N THR A 959 5.02 -20.84 63.19
CA THR A 959 4.66 -19.64 63.94
C THR A 959 3.93 -18.58 63.12
N TYR A 960 4.17 -18.51 61.81
CA TYR A 960 3.53 -17.57 60.88
C TYR A 960 3.56 -16.11 61.37
N THR A 961 4.67 -15.69 61.99
CA THR A 961 4.70 -14.49 62.84
C THR A 961 4.29 -13.20 62.10
N GLU A 962 4.50 -13.15 60.78
CA GLU A 962 4.20 -12.01 59.90
C GLU A 962 2.76 -12.00 59.36
N TYR A 963 2.00 -13.08 59.56
CA TYR A 963 0.69 -13.30 58.94
C TYR A 963 -0.49 -13.28 59.92
N LEU A 964 -0.27 -13.04 61.22
CA LEU A 964 -1.32 -13.12 62.26
C LEU A 964 -2.06 -11.80 62.52
N ASN A 965 -1.83 -10.76 61.72
CA ASN A 965 -2.52 -9.47 61.84
C ASN A 965 -2.87 -8.91 60.45
N GLY A 966 -4.05 -8.29 60.32
CA GLY A 966 -4.50 -7.67 59.07
C GLY A 966 -5.81 -8.26 58.51
N ASN A 967 -6.15 -7.88 57.28
CA ASN A 967 -7.30 -8.37 56.54
C ASN A 967 -6.85 -8.83 55.15
N LEU A 968 -7.60 -9.74 54.53
CA LEU A 968 -7.47 -10.00 53.10
C LEU A 968 -8.11 -8.82 52.35
N ASP A 969 -7.28 -7.94 51.76
CA ASP A 969 -7.70 -6.69 51.12
C ASP A 969 -7.71 -6.76 49.57
N GLY A 970 -7.69 -7.97 49.01
CA GLY A 970 -7.81 -8.18 47.56
C GLY A 970 -6.48 -8.06 46.80
N THR A 971 -5.34 -8.04 47.50
CA THR A 971 -4.02 -8.26 46.91
C THR A 971 -3.14 -8.91 47.97
N TYR A 972 -3.04 -10.24 47.95
CA TYR A 972 -2.32 -10.94 49.02
C TYR A 972 -0.83 -11.09 48.67
N ASN A 973 0.05 -10.78 49.63
CA ASN A 973 1.50 -10.92 49.44
C ASN A 973 1.89 -12.39 49.24
N GLY A 974 2.37 -12.73 48.06
CA GLY A 974 3.00 -13.99 47.73
C GLY A 974 2.05 -15.11 47.32
N VAL A 975 0.77 -14.89 46.97
CA VAL A 975 -0.09 -16.03 46.56
C VAL A 975 0.28 -16.54 45.18
N LEU A 976 0.72 -17.80 45.12
CA LEU A 976 0.94 -18.53 43.89
C LEU A 976 -0.39 -19.01 43.31
N TYR A 977 -1.09 -19.86 44.07
CA TYR A 977 -2.29 -20.56 43.60
C TYR A 977 -3.41 -20.46 44.61
N ALA A 978 -4.64 -20.46 44.13
CA ALA A 978 -5.83 -20.48 44.96
C ALA A 978 -6.79 -21.58 44.55
N SER A 979 -7.61 -22.03 45.49
CA SER A 979 -8.58 -23.09 45.25
C SER A 979 -9.82 -22.98 46.12
N GLY A 980 -10.95 -23.43 45.57
CA GLY A 980 -12.24 -23.56 46.24
C GLY A 980 -12.77 -24.97 46.06
N TRP A 981 -12.35 -25.88 46.93
CA TRP A 981 -12.64 -27.31 46.83
C TRP A 981 -14.10 -27.65 47.18
N GLY A 982 -14.57 -28.79 46.70
CA GLY A 982 -15.80 -29.41 47.20
C GLY A 982 -15.71 -30.94 47.23
N THR A 983 -16.78 -31.60 47.66
CA THR A 983 -16.77 -33.06 47.85
C THR A 983 -16.74 -33.86 46.55
N ARG A 984 -16.09 -35.03 46.58
CA ARG A 984 -16.17 -36.08 45.53
C ARG A 984 -17.13 -37.23 45.89
N GLY A 985 -17.95 -37.08 46.93
CA GLY A 985 -18.84 -38.15 47.42
C GLY A 985 -18.14 -39.15 48.34
N TYR A 986 -16.98 -38.80 48.87
CA TYR A 986 -16.28 -39.52 49.94
C TYR A 986 -16.30 -38.68 51.22
N PRO A 987 -16.24 -39.30 52.43
CA PRO A 987 -16.11 -38.59 53.70
C PRO A 987 -14.85 -37.72 53.82
N TYR A 988 -14.86 -36.77 54.76
CA TYR A 988 -13.66 -36.03 55.15
C TYR A 988 -12.52 -36.98 55.54
N LEU A 989 -11.30 -36.73 55.03
CA LEU A 989 -10.11 -37.55 55.26
C LEU A 989 -10.21 -39.02 54.79
N TYR A 990 -11.04 -39.32 53.78
CA TYR A 990 -11.28 -40.71 53.34
C TYR A 990 -10.01 -41.52 53.02
N ASP A 991 -9.04 -40.92 52.34
CA ASP A 991 -7.81 -41.57 51.89
C ASP A 991 -6.70 -40.52 51.64
N ASP A 992 -5.43 -40.94 51.63
CA ASP A 992 -4.29 -40.06 51.37
C ASP A 992 -4.01 -39.94 49.86
N PHE A 993 -3.72 -38.73 49.37
CA PHE A 993 -3.41 -38.49 47.95
C PHE A 993 -2.57 -37.21 47.78
N GLU A 994 -2.00 -37.01 46.59
CA GLU A 994 -1.23 -35.82 46.23
C GLU A 994 -1.84 -35.15 44.99
N ILE A 995 -1.93 -33.82 44.99
CA ILE A 995 -2.23 -32.99 43.82
C ILE A 995 -0.97 -32.23 43.45
N GLN A 996 -0.51 -32.36 42.22
CA GLN A 996 0.63 -31.62 41.67
C GLN A 996 0.10 -30.50 40.79
N ILE A 997 0.71 -29.32 40.86
CA ILE A 997 0.41 -28.13 40.06
C ILE A 997 1.70 -27.81 39.31
N PHE A 998 1.59 -27.65 38.00
CA PHE A 998 2.74 -27.34 37.16
C PHE A 998 2.74 -25.85 36.82
N ALA A 999 3.82 -25.15 37.16
CA ALA A 999 4.01 -23.75 36.86
C ALA A 999 4.42 -23.53 35.40
N SER A 1000 4.14 -22.35 34.86
CA SER A 1000 4.71 -21.93 33.58
C SER A 1000 5.98 -21.13 33.80
N HIS A 1001 7.09 -21.64 33.28
CA HIS A 1001 8.38 -20.96 33.32
C HIS A 1001 8.57 -20.13 32.05
N LEU A 1002 8.32 -18.82 32.13
CA LEU A 1002 8.49 -17.91 30.98
C LEU A 1002 9.97 -17.77 30.57
N ASN A 1003 10.21 -17.28 29.36
CA ASN A 1003 11.56 -16.95 28.90
C ASN A 1003 12.07 -15.70 29.63
N PHE A 1004 13.27 -15.79 30.21
CA PHE A 1004 13.96 -14.68 30.87
C PHE A 1004 15.44 -14.62 30.43
N PRO A 1005 16.20 -13.56 30.79
CA PRO A 1005 17.60 -13.42 30.36
C PRO A 1005 18.53 -14.57 30.72
N GLU A 1006 18.16 -15.44 31.66
CA GLU A 1006 18.87 -16.66 32.02
C GLU A 1006 18.68 -17.81 31.00
N ASP A 1007 17.66 -17.74 30.15
CA ASP A 1007 17.35 -18.78 29.16
C ASP A 1007 18.17 -18.62 27.87
N GLN A 1008 18.58 -19.77 27.33
CA GLN A 1008 19.36 -19.82 26.10
C GLN A 1008 19.02 -21.04 25.26
N PHE A 1009 18.75 -20.83 23.98
CA PHE A 1009 18.59 -21.90 22.99
C PHE A 1009 19.73 -21.86 21.97
N THR A 1010 20.17 -23.02 21.47
CA THR A 1010 21.22 -23.13 20.46
C THR A 1010 20.85 -24.14 19.40
N PHE A 1011 21.25 -23.88 18.16
CA PHE A 1011 21.09 -24.80 17.04
C PHE A 1011 22.22 -24.63 16.01
N THR A 1012 22.43 -25.63 15.17
CA THR A 1012 23.40 -25.57 14.06
C THR A 1012 22.64 -25.61 12.74
N ALA A 1013 22.84 -24.59 11.90
CA ALA A 1013 22.24 -24.55 10.57
C ALA A 1013 22.78 -25.68 9.68
N PRO A 1014 22.01 -26.17 8.69
CA PRO A 1014 22.50 -27.10 7.70
C PRO A 1014 23.67 -26.53 6.91
N ALA A 1015 24.57 -27.40 6.46
CA ALA A 1015 25.70 -26.99 5.66
C ALA A 1015 25.26 -26.30 4.36
N ALA A 1016 25.97 -25.22 4.01
CA ALA A 1016 25.77 -24.51 2.77
C ALA A 1016 25.85 -25.42 1.54
N ALA A 1017 25.17 -25.00 0.47
CA ALA A 1017 25.19 -25.73 -0.80
C ALA A 1017 26.63 -25.95 -1.30
N VAL A 1018 26.95 -27.19 -1.68
CA VAL A 1018 28.29 -27.54 -2.15
C VAL A 1018 28.39 -27.24 -3.64
N GLU A 1019 29.26 -26.30 -4.00
CA GLU A 1019 29.66 -26.07 -5.38
C GLU A 1019 30.93 -26.85 -5.72
N ASN A 1020 30.86 -27.74 -6.71
CA ASN A 1020 31.99 -28.58 -7.08
C ASN A 1020 32.17 -28.69 -8.60
N ASN A 1021 33.32 -28.23 -9.09
CA ASN A 1021 33.68 -28.27 -10.51
C ASN A 1021 33.73 -29.69 -11.10
N ASP A 1022 34.09 -30.71 -10.33
CA ASP A 1022 34.07 -32.09 -10.81
C ASP A 1022 32.65 -32.61 -10.96
N LEU A 1023 31.72 -32.19 -10.10
CA LEU A 1023 30.30 -32.47 -10.29
C LEU A 1023 29.73 -31.69 -11.49
N ALA A 1024 30.16 -30.44 -11.70
CA ALA A 1024 29.77 -29.65 -12.88
C ALA A 1024 30.20 -30.35 -14.19
N LYS A 1025 31.40 -30.94 -14.23
CA LYS A 1025 31.89 -31.74 -15.36
C LYS A 1025 31.03 -32.98 -15.64
N VAL A 1026 30.43 -33.58 -14.61
CA VAL A 1026 29.48 -34.69 -14.78
C VAL A 1026 28.13 -34.18 -15.29
N ASP A 1027 27.66 -33.04 -14.76
CA ASP A 1027 26.39 -32.44 -15.15
C ASP A 1027 26.35 -31.93 -16.60
N VAL A 1028 27.50 -31.78 -17.28
CA VAL A 1028 27.59 -31.55 -18.74
C VAL A 1028 26.76 -32.57 -19.53
N GLU A 1029 26.68 -33.82 -19.07
CA GLU A 1029 25.88 -34.86 -19.74
C GLU A 1029 24.37 -34.59 -19.71
N LYS A 1030 23.89 -33.68 -18.85
CA LYS A 1030 22.48 -33.26 -18.79
C LYS A 1030 22.11 -32.16 -19.80
N ILE A 1031 23.11 -31.47 -20.38
CA ILE A 1031 22.87 -30.41 -21.38
C ILE A 1031 22.03 -30.93 -22.54
N ASN A 1032 20.92 -30.28 -22.82
CA ASN A 1032 20.03 -30.65 -23.92
C ASN A 1032 19.45 -29.41 -24.62
N VAL A 1033 18.73 -29.61 -25.72
CA VAL A 1033 18.07 -28.56 -26.49
C VAL A 1033 16.58 -28.89 -26.68
N PHE A 1034 15.72 -27.88 -26.49
CA PHE A 1034 14.27 -27.98 -26.61
C PHE A 1034 13.68 -26.80 -27.41
N PRO A 1035 12.62 -27.01 -28.21
CA PRO A 1035 12.11 -28.31 -28.65
C PRO A 1035 13.10 -28.97 -29.62
N ASN A 1036 13.17 -30.29 -29.56
CA ASN A 1036 13.96 -31.08 -30.49
C ASN A 1036 13.21 -32.39 -30.81
N PRO A 1037 12.56 -32.50 -32.00
CA PRO A 1037 12.65 -31.55 -33.11
C PRO A 1037 11.95 -30.22 -32.84
N TYR A 1038 12.51 -29.11 -33.33
CA TYR A 1038 11.77 -27.86 -33.51
C TYR A 1038 10.84 -28.03 -34.70
N TYR A 1039 9.53 -28.03 -34.47
CA TYR A 1039 8.54 -28.28 -35.51
C TYR A 1039 7.60 -27.08 -35.64
N ALA A 1040 7.96 -26.17 -36.55
CA ALA A 1040 7.26 -24.94 -36.91
C ALA A 1040 7.13 -23.87 -35.80
N TYR A 1041 7.12 -24.26 -34.52
CA TYR A 1041 7.01 -23.37 -33.36
C TYR A 1041 7.64 -24.01 -32.11
N ASN A 1042 7.89 -23.15 -31.12
CA ASN A 1042 8.16 -23.52 -29.73
C ASN A 1042 7.00 -23.00 -28.86
N PRO A 1043 6.45 -23.79 -27.91
CA PRO A 1043 5.32 -23.34 -27.09
C PRO A 1043 5.56 -22.06 -26.27
N LEU A 1044 6.82 -21.67 -26.09
CA LEU A 1044 7.23 -20.45 -25.37
C LEU A 1044 7.36 -19.21 -26.28
N GLU A 1045 7.10 -19.33 -27.58
CA GLU A 1045 7.19 -18.20 -28.52
C GLU A 1045 6.01 -17.24 -28.34
N SER A 1046 6.31 -15.94 -28.23
CA SER A 1046 5.29 -14.89 -28.03
C SER A 1046 4.55 -14.50 -29.32
N GLY A 1047 5.09 -14.86 -30.48
CA GLY A 1047 4.50 -14.60 -31.78
C GLY A 1047 5.27 -15.27 -32.92
N ARG A 1048 4.70 -15.21 -34.14
CA ARG A 1048 5.20 -15.95 -35.32
C ARG A 1048 6.62 -15.58 -35.80
N PHE A 1049 7.15 -14.46 -35.29
CA PHE A 1049 8.48 -13.91 -35.63
C PHE A 1049 9.54 -14.19 -34.56
N ASP A 1050 9.14 -14.63 -33.37
CA ASP A 1050 10.01 -14.85 -32.21
C ASP A 1050 10.41 -16.32 -32.12
N ARG A 1051 11.14 -16.82 -33.13
CA ARG A 1051 11.45 -18.26 -33.24
C ARG A 1051 12.70 -18.61 -32.48
N PHE A 1052 12.64 -19.60 -31.58
CA PHE A 1052 13.85 -20.03 -30.88
C PHE A 1052 13.83 -21.49 -30.40
N VAL A 1053 15.03 -22.03 -30.22
CA VAL A 1053 15.31 -23.23 -29.41
C VAL A 1053 16.11 -22.84 -28.18
N ARG A 1054 15.86 -23.52 -27.07
CA ARG A 1054 16.49 -23.29 -25.77
C ARG A 1054 17.42 -24.43 -25.42
N PHE A 1055 18.68 -24.10 -25.17
CA PHE A 1055 19.64 -24.99 -24.53
C PHE A 1055 19.48 -24.91 -23.00
N ASN A 1056 19.65 -26.01 -22.28
CA ASN A 1056 19.49 -26.08 -20.82
C ASN A 1056 20.65 -26.79 -20.10
N HIS A 1057 20.68 -26.73 -18.76
CA HIS A 1057 21.74 -27.27 -17.89
C HIS A 1057 23.15 -26.76 -18.24
N LEU A 1058 23.25 -25.54 -18.78
CA LEU A 1058 24.52 -24.96 -19.18
C LEU A 1058 25.28 -24.36 -17.98
N PRO A 1059 26.62 -24.47 -17.94
CA PRO A 1059 27.41 -23.68 -16.99
C PRO A 1059 27.34 -22.18 -17.34
N ARG A 1060 27.93 -21.34 -16.48
CA ARG A 1060 27.95 -19.88 -16.67
C ARG A 1060 28.47 -19.49 -18.06
N LYS A 1061 29.62 -20.06 -18.47
CA LYS A 1061 30.23 -19.80 -19.78
C LYS A 1061 30.17 -20.99 -20.73
N ALA A 1062 29.70 -20.74 -21.94
CA ALA A 1062 29.69 -21.73 -23.03
C ALA A 1062 29.80 -21.05 -24.39
N THR A 1063 30.46 -21.72 -25.35
CA THR A 1063 30.51 -21.29 -26.74
C THR A 1063 29.82 -22.32 -27.62
N PHE A 1064 28.82 -21.89 -28.39
CA PHE A 1064 28.07 -22.74 -29.32
C PHE A 1064 28.60 -22.51 -30.73
N ARG A 1065 28.96 -23.59 -31.41
CA ARG A 1065 29.26 -23.62 -32.85
C ARG A 1065 28.24 -24.51 -33.52
N ILE A 1066 27.42 -23.91 -34.37
CA ILE A 1066 26.31 -24.60 -35.01
C ILE A 1066 26.70 -24.87 -36.46
N PHE A 1067 26.62 -26.13 -36.88
CA PHE A 1067 26.99 -26.58 -38.21
C PHE A 1067 25.79 -27.20 -38.94
N SER A 1068 25.73 -27.02 -40.25
CA SER A 1068 24.83 -27.81 -41.10
C SER A 1068 25.34 -29.25 -41.22
N LEU A 1069 24.49 -30.18 -41.68
CA LEU A 1069 24.91 -31.57 -41.93
C LEU A 1069 26.07 -31.69 -42.95
N GLY A 1070 26.26 -30.68 -43.81
CA GLY A 1070 27.38 -30.60 -44.75
C GLY A 1070 28.70 -30.08 -44.13
N GLY A 1071 28.72 -29.74 -42.84
CA GLY A 1071 29.90 -29.26 -42.11
C GLY A 1071 30.16 -27.75 -42.20
N ALA A 1072 29.27 -26.98 -42.83
CA ALA A 1072 29.39 -25.52 -42.87
C ALA A 1072 28.94 -24.90 -41.55
N GLN A 1073 29.74 -24.02 -40.96
CA GLN A 1073 29.35 -23.27 -39.76
C GLN A 1073 28.25 -22.26 -40.12
N VAL A 1074 27.13 -22.35 -39.40
CA VAL A 1074 25.92 -21.57 -39.60
C VAL A 1074 25.90 -20.36 -38.68
N ARG A 1075 26.30 -20.56 -37.42
CA ARG A 1075 26.30 -19.53 -36.38
C ARG A 1075 27.33 -19.85 -35.30
N LYS A 1076 27.97 -18.82 -34.74
CA LYS A 1076 28.66 -18.89 -33.45
C LYS A 1076 27.88 -18.08 -32.41
N LEU A 1077 27.71 -18.63 -31.21
CA LEU A 1077 27.06 -17.93 -30.09
C LEU A 1077 27.93 -18.08 -28.84
N GLU A 1078 27.91 -17.08 -27.96
CA GLU A 1078 28.66 -17.07 -26.72
C GLU A 1078 27.72 -16.72 -25.56
N LYS A 1079 27.88 -17.46 -24.46
CA LYS A 1079 27.14 -17.28 -23.23
C LYS A 1079 28.12 -16.92 -22.12
N ASP A 1080 27.80 -15.88 -21.36
CA ASP A 1080 28.42 -15.53 -20.08
C ASP A 1080 27.36 -14.95 -19.14
N THR A 1081 26.45 -15.81 -18.72
CA THR A 1081 25.34 -15.45 -17.82
C THR A 1081 25.16 -16.54 -16.78
N ASN A 1082 24.63 -16.21 -15.60
CA ASN A 1082 24.40 -17.20 -14.53
C ASN A 1082 23.18 -18.12 -14.80
N SER A 1083 22.35 -17.81 -15.80
CA SER A 1083 21.24 -18.69 -16.19
C SER A 1083 21.76 -20.01 -16.76
N GLN A 1084 21.12 -21.13 -16.48
CA GLN A 1084 21.43 -22.41 -17.14
C GLN A 1084 20.78 -22.55 -18.52
N PHE A 1085 19.99 -21.55 -18.94
CA PHE A 1085 19.30 -21.50 -20.22
C PHE A 1085 20.00 -20.57 -21.21
N PHE A 1086 19.93 -20.89 -22.50
CA PHE A 1086 20.42 -20.04 -23.57
C PHE A 1086 19.62 -20.27 -24.85
N ASP A 1087 19.13 -19.19 -25.46
CA ASP A 1087 18.27 -19.29 -26.64
C ASP A 1087 19.05 -19.02 -27.93
N TRP A 1088 18.80 -19.86 -28.93
CA TRP A 1088 19.17 -19.56 -30.31
C TRP A 1088 17.92 -19.26 -31.12
N ASN A 1089 17.88 -18.03 -31.65
CA ASN A 1089 16.78 -17.50 -32.47
C ASN A 1089 16.63 -18.14 -33.87
N LEU A 1090 17.28 -19.28 -34.11
CA LEU A 1090 17.26 -20.01 -35.39
C LEU A 1090 17.71 -19.16 -36.60
N GLN A 1091 18.60 -18.18 -36.39
CA GLN A 1091 19.21 -17.39 -37.46
C GLN A 1091 20.69 -17.76 -37.65
N ASN A 1092 21.18 -17.59 -38.88
CA ASN A 1092 22.59 -17.72 -39.22
C ASN A 1092 23.38 -16.45 -38.85
N GLU A 1093 24.69 -16.44 -39.10
CA GLU A 1093 25.59 -15.31 -38.81
C GLU A 1093 25.15 -13.99 -39.48
N SER A 1094 24.45 -14.06 -40.61
CA SER A 1094 23.92 -12.90 -41.35
C SER A 1094 22.53 -12.44 -40.89
N GLY A 1095 22.00 -13.00 -39.80
CA GLY A 1095 20.66 -12.67 -39.28
C GLY A 1095 19.51 -13.26 -40.11
N LEU A 1096 19.79 -14.19 -41.02
CA LEU A 1096 18.77 -14.84 -41.84
C LEU A 1096 18.29 -16.14 -41.20
N PRO A 1097 16.98 -16.46 -41.24
CA PRO A 1097 16.46 -17.74 -40.74
C PRO A 1097 17.15 -18.93 -41.39
N VAL A 1098 17.48 -19.95 -40.59
CA VAL A 1098 18.08 -21.18 -41.09
C VAL A 1098 17.05 -22.07 -41.79
N ALA A 1099 17.48 -22.85 -42.78
CA ALA A 1099 16.60 -23.79 -43.50
C ALA A 1099 16.12 -24.95 -42.63
N SER A 1100 15.06 -25.64 -43.05
CA SER A 1100 14.67 -26.90 -42.41
C SER A 1100 15.74 -27.97 -42.63
N GLY A 1101 16.20 -28.64 -41.57
CA GLY A 1101 17.24 -29.64 -41.64
C GLY A 1101 17.82 -30.08 -40.29
N VAL A 1102 18.82 -30.95 -40.34
CA VAL A 1102 19.60 -31.38 -39.17
C VAL A 1102 20.80 -30.45 -38.99
N TYR A 1103 20.98 -29.98 -37.76
CA TYR A 1103 22.09 -29.17 -37.30
C TYR A 1103 22.89 -29.92 -36.24
N ILE A 1104 24.22 -29.76 -36.29
CA ILE A 1104 25.13 -30.25 -35.27
C ILE A 1104 25.55 -29.06 -34.42
N VAL A 1105 25.25 -29.10 -33.13
CA VAL A 1105 25.62 -28.05 -32.18
C VAL A 1105 26.79 -28.56 -31.35
N HIS A 1106 27.96 -27.97 -31.53
CA HIS A 1106 29.13 -28.22 -30.71
C HIS A 1106 29.22 -27.13 -29.64
N ILE A 1107 29.23 -27.55 -28.38
CA ILE A 1107 29.21 -26.69 -27.20
C ILE A 1107 30.55 -26.87 -26.50
N GLU A 1108 31.36 -25.82 -26.52
CA GLU A 1108 32.63 -25.77 -25.81
C GLU A 1108 32.40 -25.11 -24.44
N MET A 1109 32.90 -25.74 -23.37
CA MET A 1109 32.86 -25.21 -21.99
C MET A 1109 34.29 -25.14 -21.44
N PRO A 1110 35.07 -24.11 -21.84
CA PRO A 1110 36.49 -24.05 -21.59
C PRO A 1110 36.85 -24.09 -20.09
N GLU A 1111 36.05 -23.44 -19.24
CA GLU A 1111 36.27 -23.38 -17.79
C GLU A 1111 36.17 -24.77 -17.13
N LEU A 1112 35.35 -25.67 -17.68
CA LEU A 1112 35.22 -27.05 -17.19
C LEU A 1112 36.17 -28.02 -17.91
N GLY A 1113 36.85 -27.58 -18.98
CA GLY A 1113 37.64 -28.45 -19.86
C GLY A 1113 36.80 -29.55 -20.52
N LYS A 1114 35.54 -29.24 -20.85
CA LYS A 1114 34.57 -30.18 -21.42
C LYS A 1114 33.96 -29.63 -22.70
N GLU A 1115 33.51 -30.54 -23.55
CA GLU A 1115 32.77 -30.23 -24.76
C GLU A 1115 31.59 -31.19 -24.89
N LYS A 1116 30.52 -30.74 -25.55
CA LYS A 1116 29.37 -31.59 -25.87
C LYS A 1116 28.91 -31.36 -27.29
N VAL A 1117 28.46 -32.42 -27.96
CA VAL A 1117 27.85 -32.35 -29.28
C VAL A 1117 26.39 -32.77 -29.20
N LEU A 1118 25.49 -31.89 -29.62
CA LEU A 1118 24.06 -32.15 -29.75
C LEU A 1118 23.66 -32.21 -31.22
N LYS A 1119 22.58 -32.94 -31.51
CA LYS A 1119 21.93 -32.96 -32.81
C LYS A 1119 20.56 -32.30 -32.67
N LEU A 1120 20.29 -31.29 -33.48
CA LEU A 1120 19.05 -30.54 -33.48
C LEU A 1120 18.37 -30.69 -34.84
N PHE A 1121 17.09 -31.06 -34.84
CA PHE A 1121 16.29 -31.07 -36.06
C PHE A 1121 15.37 -29.86 -36.09
N VAL A 1122 15.46 -29.05 -37.15
CA VAL A 1122 14.64 -27.84 -37.33
C VAL A 1122 13.74 -28.02 -38.53
N VAL A 1123 12.44 -27.82 -38.36
CA VAL A 1123 11.46 -27.71 -39.42
C VAL A 1123 10.85 -26.32 -39.34
N GLN A 1124 11.22 -25.43 -40.24
CA GLN A 1124 10.65 -24.08 -40.33
C GLN A 1124 9.21 -24.15 -40.85
N SER A 1125 8.34 -23.30 -40.32
CA SER A 1125 7.01 -23.07 -40.93
C SER A 1125 7.15 -22.37 -42.29
N GLN A 1126 6.19 -22.62 -43.18
CA GLN A 1126 6.12 -21.99 -44.50
C GLN A 1126 6.07 -20.46 -44.33
N GLN A 1127 7.07 -19.74 -44.83
CA GLN A 1127 7.04 -18.27 -44.84
C GLN A 1127 5.93 -17.82 -45.79
N VAL A 1128 4.84 -17.31 -45.24
CA VAL A 1128 3.79 -16.62 -46.01
C VAL A 1128 4.12 -15.12 -45.92
N LEU A 1129 4.37 -14.50 -47.07
CA LEU A 1129 4.49 -13.04 -47.17
C LEU A 1129 3.13 -12.42 -46.84
N GLU A 1130 3.05 -11.58 -45.81
CA GLU A 1130 1.79 -11.00 -45.33
C GLU A 1130 1.28 -9.85 -46.23
N TYR A 1131 2.11 -9.29 -47.11
CA TYR A 1131 1.70 -8.36 -48.17
C TYR A 1131 2.52 -8.55 -49.45
N TYR A 1132 1.84 -8.40 -50.59
CA TYR A 1132 2.43 -8.22 -51.92
C TYR A 1132 2.38 -6.74 -52.31
#